data_AF-A0A5C6E938-F1
#
_entry.id   AF-A0A5C6E938-F1
#
_cell.length_a   1.000
_cell.length_b   1.000
_cell.length_c   1.000
_cell.angle_alpha   90.00
_cell.angle_beta   90.00
_cell.angle_gamma   90.00
#
_symmetry.space_group_name_H-M   'P 1'
#
loop_
_entity.id
_entity.type
_entity.pdbx_description
1 polymer ?
#
loop_
_entity_poly.entity_id
_entity_poly.type
_entity_poly.pdbx_seq_one_letter_code
_entity_poly.pdbx_strand_id
1 'polypeptide(L)'
;MFMRKLIALALIATFASSLRAQTCHFGDVYVGDPAHVQDWIGNLSEAAANPEIWQADNRLRISHNYSVNLRRGDLFIVADLVADRDYTQGFNVSGPVNLRLNGNVLQSVEKTFYSLPLNKGSNVFEIQFVNKNQGNRASAGLFIAPVDLDYVFTPVAKKIEYAKRAIEYLGAQYSTYPATEYLQQLDKLASDNASDTEVEAVRYKALVLNNPEVDFDQVLFRASKNALVPANWQGNANYLRSRGNERQPNFDDELRILNLENRSVETVFKPANSRQCVMDLSLHYEADKLLFTGIDIDSNTQQIHEINIDGTGERRITTVMPEVDHYSATYLPSGKLVFCSTAPLHAVPCVGGSDYVGNLYEINPDGTGMRQITFDQENDWYPWVMENGRVMFCRWEYTDNAHYFTRILMQMNPDGTNLRSIYGSNSFWPNTMFYAKQIPGKTSQFAAICSGHHGVSRAGELIVFDTAKGEFEADGVIQRIPGYGKEVEPVIIDQYMKDKWPRFLHPYPLSENYFLVSGQLNPSERWSLYLVDRFDNMIKLASDRKFLFEPIPLKKREQPPIIPDRRDFDAEDATLFIQDIYAGPGLKDIPRGTVKSLRLFNYGYAYRLHGSHDALAIEGGWDTKRVLGTVPVEEDGSAMLSIPHSVPISIQPLDENGQALQIMRSWLAAMPGERLSCVGCHESTRTPPPERMALAARKMPQKLEPWAGIERAYGFGFQREVQPVLDRHCVGCHDGSESDRPNFKDNSPGNAGFANSYHALHPYVRRPGPESDIHLMRPMEYHASTSELIQMLEKGHHGVELDEDGWNRLVTWIDLNVPYHATWMQQRNYSEKTKVQAERTIEMKRAFACLDDNIEWMPEDEIVRPDFVMPSKEKVDYQAVQIEGWPLSEAMVQKMASATRDVEIDGQTITFARIPAGRFVMGSLAGAADEAPQSVVEIPKPFWMSVKEITNEQFRRFDPKHDSGAIDQQWKDHIYPGYPANDPEMPVIRVSWQEAMAYCDWASEKTGLSMTLPSEAEWEWAARAGSDKPFYFGEAGFEKHANLADQSIGLLAVRGVDPQPVAPNRRSPTNDFVPRDNRFNDGALTPQGTGQFLPNPWGLYDMHGNVAEWTRSDYNPYPYVADDGRNALDLQTRKVVRGGSWRDRPHRATSSYRLPYQSYQKVFNVGFRVVIEPRSQDAKPPTVSH
;
A
#
# COMPACT_ATOMS: atom_id res chain seq x y z
N MET A 1 27.95 14.63 31.96
CA MET A 1 29.26 14.09 31.50
C MET A 1 29.85 13.04 32.46
N PHE A 2 29.85 13.25 33.78
CA PHE A 2 30.38 12.29 34.76
C PHE A 2 29.56 10.97 34.84
N MET A 3 28.22 11.06 34.79
CA MET A 3 27.33 9.88 34.68
C MET A 3 27.55 9.04 33.42
N ARG A 4 27.87 9.67 32.27
CA ARG A 4 28.16 8.96 31.01
C ARG A 4 29.46 8.15 31.07
N LYS A 5 30.43 8.58 31.88
CA LYS A 5 31.68 7.83 32.13
C LYS A 5 31.47 6.63 33.06
N LEU A 6 30.59 6.75 34.05
CA LEU A 6 30.20 5.66 34.95
C LEU A 6 29.41 4.56 34.23
N ILE A 7 28.52 4.92 33.29
CA ILE A 7 27.76 3.98 32.47
C ILE A 7 28.69 3.20 31.51
N ALA A 8 29.69 3.86 30.92
CA ALA A 8 30.68 3.20 30.07
C ALA A 8 31.57 2.20 30.85
N LEU A 9 31.95 2.54 32.09
CA LEU A 9 32.70 1.65 32.97
C LEU A 9 31.86 0.44 33.46
N ALA A 10 30.55 0.64 33.70
CA ALA A 10 29.63 -0.44 34.04
C ALA A 10 29.39 -1.41 32.87
N LEU A 11 29.31 -0.89 31.64
CA LEU A 11 29.23 -1.70 30.41
C LEU A 11 30.47 -2.59 30.22
N ILE A 12 31.67 -2.06 30.47
CA ILE A 12 32.93 -2.80 30.38
C ILE A 12 33.00 -3.91 31.45
N ALA A 13 32.61 -3.63 32.69
CA ALA A 13 32.61 -4.60 33.78
C ALA A 13 31.60 -5.75 33.56
N THR A 14 30.42 -5.43 33.00
CA THR A 14 29.36 -6.42 32.72
C THR A 14 29.76 -7.31 31.53
N PHE A 15 30.40 -6.75 30.50
CA PHE A 15 30.88 -7.52 29.33
C PHE A 15 32.05 -8.46 29.66
N ALA A 16 32.94 -8.05 30.57
CA ALA A 16 34.01 -8.91 31.08
C ALA A 16 33.48 -10.11 31.91
N SER A 17 32.31 -9.95 32.55
CA SER A 17 31.64 -11.04 33.27
C SER A 17 30.97 -12.05 32.33
N SER A 18 30.47 -11.62 31.15
CA SER A 18 29.91 -12.53 30.14
C SER A 18 30.96 -13.41 29.42
N LEU A 19 32.22 -12.96 29.36
CA LEU A 19 33.33 -13.75 28.82
C LEU A 19 33.72 -14.94 29.71
N ARG A 20 33.36 -14.95 31.01
CA ARG A 20 33.56 -16.12 31.89
C ARG A 20 32.61 -17.29 31.59
N ALA A 21 31.54 -17.09 30.83
CA ALA A 21 30.45 -18.06 30.68
C ALA A 21 30.41 -18.79 29.32
N GLN A 22 31.34 -18.53 28.39
CA GLN A 22 31.41 -19.18 27.09
C GLN A 22 32.67 -20.05 26.97
N THR A 23 32.59 -21.29 27.41
CA THR A 23 33.46 -22.37 26.94
C THR A 23 32.73 -23.14 25.85
N CYS A 24 33.22 -23.08 24.60
CA CYS A 24 32.83 -24.00 23.53
C CYS A 24 34.08 -24.45 22.76
N HIS A 25 34.18 -25.77 22.60
CA HIS A 25 35.25 -26.52 21.98
C HIS A 25 35.31 -26.32 20.46
N PHE A 26 36.51 -26.02 19.96
CA PHE A 26 36.97 -26.36 18.61
C PHE A 26 38.37 -26.98 18.73
N GLY A 27 38.65 -27.98 17.90
CA GLY A 27 39.87 -28.80 17.96
C GLY A 27 41.18 -28.00 17.87
N ASP A 28 42.17 -28.50 18.61
CA ASP A 28 43.62 -28.34 18.47
C ASP A 28 44.22 -26.94 18.25
N VAL A 29 44.07 -26.00 19.20
CA VAL A 29 45.14 -25.04 19.62
C VAL A 29 44.87 -24.56 21.06
N TYR A 30 45.85 -24.72 21.96
CA TYR A 30 45.85 -24.15 23.33
C TYR A 30 46.46 -22.73 23.31
N VAL A 31 45.73 -21.71 23.77
CA VAL A 31 46.23 -20.39 24.21
C VAL A 31 45.31 -19.98 25.35
N GLY A 32 45.67 -19.54 26.55
CA GLY A 32 46.88 -19.17 27.28
C GLY A 32 46.37 -18.57 28.61
N ASP A 33 47.09 -18.77 29.70
CA ASP A 33 46.74 -18.56 31.13
C ASP A 33 45.91 -17.29 31.49
N PRO A 34 44.77 -17.41 32.23
CA PRO A 34 43.96 -16.30 32.77
C PRO A 34 44.69 -15.27 33.66
N ALA A 35 45.88 -15.58 34.17
CA ALA A 35 46.62 -14.66 35.04
C ALA A 35 47.15 -13.40 34.33
N HIS A 36 47.39 -13.43 33.01
CA HIS A 36 47.97 -12.30 32.27
C HIS A 36 46.96 -11.18 31.91
N VAL A 37 45.65 -11.47 31.92
CA VAL A 37 44.62 -10.46 31.59
C VAL A 37 44.32 -9.55 32.78
N GLN A 38 44.52 -10.02 34.02
CA GLN A 38 44.42 -9.17 35.21
C GLN A 38 45.54 -8.12 35.28
N ASP A 39 46.77 -8.49 34.90
CA ASP A 39 47.89 -7.54 34.80
C ASP A 39 47.66 -6.49 33.71
N TRP A 40 46.98 -6.84 32.62
CA TRP A 40 46.68 -5.90 31.54
C TRP A 40 45.65 -4.83 31.95
N ILE A 41 44.61 -5.22 32.70
CA ILE A 41 43.57 -4.30 33.19
C ILE A 41 44.06 -3.46 34.38
N GLY A 42 44.90 -4.04 35.27
CA GLY A 42 45.52 -3.32 36.38
C GLY A 42 46.41 -2.17 35.91
N ASN A 43 47.30 -2.44 34.95
CA ASN A 43 48.27 -1.47 34.41
C ASN A 43 47.62 -0.30 33.64
N LEU A 44 46.48 -0.52 32.96
CA LEU A 44 45.76 0.55 32.26
C LEU A 44 45.01 1.49 33.22
N SER A 45 44.57 0.99 34.38
CA SER A 45 43.91 1.82 35.39
C SER A 45 44.90 2.69 36.18
N GLU A 46 46.11 2.18 36.46
CA GLU A 46 47.18 2.96 37.11
C GLU A 46 47.79 4.01 36.17
N ALA A 47 47.96 3.71 34.87
CA ALA A 47 48.53 4.64 33.89
C ALA A 47 47.63 5.86 33.61
N ALA A 48 46.31 5.73 33.78
CA ALA A 48 45.37 6.83 33.62
C ALA A 48 45.34 7.79 34.82
N ALA A 49 45.88 7.38 35.99
CA ALA A 49 45.78 8.11 37.25
C ALA A 49 47.09 8.81 37.69
N ASN A 50 48.25 8.50 37.07
CA ASN A 50 49.55 9.03 37.51
C ASN A 50 50.19 10.01 36.49
N PRO A 51 50.37 11.31 36.81
CA PRO A 51 50.89 12.32 35.88
C PRO A 51 52.33 12.12 35.42
N GLU A 52 53.15 11.36 36.17
CA GLU A 52 54.60 11.23 35.91
C GLU A 52 54.96 10.26 34.77
N ILE A 53 53.98 9.52 34.23
CA ILE A 53 54.20 8.51 33.16
C ILE A 53 54.10 9.14 31.75
N TRP A 54 53.71 10.42 31.66
CA TRP A 54 53.56 11.16 30.41
C TRP A 54 54.82 11.97 30.09
N GLN A 55 55.39 11.75 28.89
CA GLN A 55 56.43 12.66 28.38
C GLN A 55 55.82 14.00 27.95
N ALA A 56 56.66 15.05 27.88
CA ALA A 56 56.26 16.43 27.57
C ALA A 56 55.54 16.60 26.20
N ASP A 57 55.51 15.57 25.35
CA ASP A 57 54.85 15.53 24.05
C ASP A 57 53.56 14.65 24.00
N ASN A 58 52.98 14.28 25.16
CA ASN A 58 51.78 13.44 25.30
C ASN A 58 51.89 12.00 24.74
N ARG A 59 53.07 11.36 24.82
CA ARG A 59 53.25 9.95 24.47
C ARG A 59 53.29 9.04 25.70
N LEU A 60 52.59 7.91 25.64
CA LEU A 60 52.62 6.86 26.66
C LEU A 60 53.65 5.78 26.27
N ARG A 61 54.59 5.48 27.19
CA ARG A 61 55.61 4.42 27.00
C ARG A 61 55.17 3.17 27.75
N ILE A 62 54.85 2.10 27.02
CA ILE A 62 54.23 0.89 27.60
C ILE A 62 55.26 -0.25 27.81
N SER A 63 56.42 -0.22 27.13
CA SER A 63 57.63 -1.01 27.47
C SER A 63 58.84 -0.64 26.57
N HIS A 64 59.98 -1.34 26.71
CA HIS A 64 61.24 -1.05 25.99
C HIS A 64 61.17 -1.19 24.46
N ASN A 65 60.12 -1.79 23.88
CA ASN A 65 60.04 -2.06 22.44
C ASN A 65 58.82 -1.44 21.72
N TYR A 66 57.92 -0.72 22.41
CA TYR A 66 56.73 -0.15 21.77
C TYR A 66 56.33 1.21 22.37
N SER A 67 55.94 2.15 21.50
CA SER A 67 55.37 3.46 21.87
C SER A 67 54.11 3.72 21.05
N VAL A 68 53.08 4.31 21.67
CA VAL A 68 51.80 4.62 21.03
C VAL A 68 51.55 6.13 21.12
N ASN A 69 51.19 6.76 20.00
CA ASN A 69 50.78 8.16 19.95
C ASN A 69 49.28 8.25 20.31
N LEU A 70 48.94 8.80 21.48
CA LEU A 70 47.55 9.06 21.88
C LEU A 70 47.41 10.53 22.25
N ARG A 71 46.44 11.24 21.68
CA ARG A 71 46.11 12.60 22.12
C ARG A 71 45.03 12.55 23.19
N ARG A 72 45.15 13.41 24.19
CA ARG A 72 44.18 13.53 25.29
C ARG A 72 42.86 14.07 24.74
N GLY A 73 41.92 13.16 24.42
CA GLY A 73 40.64 13.48 23.79
C GLY A 73 40.08 12.31 22.97
N ASP A 74 40.95 11.41 22.51
CA ASP A 74 40.56 10.29 21.65
C ASP A 74 40.40 9.01 22.48
N LEU A 75 39.28 8.88 23.19
CA LEU A 75 38.88 7.61 23.79
C LEU A 75 37.46 7.25 23.32
N PHE A 76 37.37 6.54 22.21
CA PHE A 76 36.15 5.85 21.80
C PHE A 76 36.45 4.41 21.40
N ILE A 77 35.49 3.57 21.79
CA ILE A 77 35.40 2.11 21.85
C ILE A 77 36.04 1.38 20.66
N VAL A 78 36.90 0.41 20.95
CA VAL A 78 37.20 -0.70 20.04
C VAL A 78 36.19 -1.82 20.35
N ALA A 79 35.36 -2.16 19.37
CA ALA A 79 34.59 -3.41 19.38
C ALA A 79 34.70 -4.03 17.98
N ASP A 80 34.97 -5.32 17.97
CA ASP A 80 35.42 -6.11 16.82
C ASP A 80 34.30 -6.37 15.80
N LEU A 81 34.71 -6.72 14.57
CA LEU A 81 33.85 -7.27 13.53
C LEU A 81 33.22 -8.57 14.03
N VAL A 82 31.92 -8.57 14.29
CA VAL A 82 31.15 -9.82 14.16
C VAL A 82 30.97 -10.05 12.67
N ALA A 83 31.62 -11.08 12.15
CA ALA A 83 31.30 -11.62 10.84
C ALA A 83 29.82 -11.96 10.82
N ASP A 84 29.07 -11.21 10.04
CA ASP A 84 27.69 -11.49 9.65
C ASP A 84 27.67 -12.85 8.95
N ARG A 85 27.38 -13.90 9.72
CA ARG A 85 26.96 -15.20 9.21
C ARG A 85 25.50 -15.38 9.57
N ASP A 86 24.64 -14.58 8.95
CA ASP A 86 23.32 -15.03 8.49
C ASP A 86 22.76 -14.10 7.39
N TYR A 87 23.58 -13.78 6.38
CA TYR A 87 23.12 -13.31 5.07
C TYR A 87 24.00 -13.87 3.95
N THR A 88 23.80 -15.14 3.59
CA THR A 88 24.24 -15.67 2.29
C THR A 88 23.04 -16.12 1.47
N GLN A 89 22.49 -15.19 0.68
CA GLN A 89 21.92 -15.56 -0.61
C GLN A 89 23.08 -15.96 -1.55
N GLY A 90 22.86 -17.03 -2.32
CA GLY A 90 23.92 -17.75 -3.03
C GLY A 90 24.71 -16.94 -4.05
N PHE A 91 26.03 -17.05 -3.96
CA PHE A 91 26.91 -17.20 -5.11
C PHE A 91 27.76 -18.45 -4.89
N ASN A 92 27.46 -19.51 -5.63
CA ASN A 92 28.34 -20.67 -5.78
C ASN A 92 29.47 -20.27 -6.74
N VAL A 93 30.70 -20.16 -6.24
CA VAL A 93 31.90 -20.19 -7.10
C VAL A 93 32.90 -21.14 -6.47
N SER A 94 32.88 -22.40 -6.91
CA SER A 94 33.95 -23.36 -6.67
C SER A 94 34.94 -23.31 -7.85
N GLY A 95 36.04 -22.57 -7.70
CA GLY A 95 37.17 -22.59 -8.64
C GLY A 95 38.08 -21.35 -8.53
N PRO A 96 39.41 -21.46 -8.80
CA PRO A 96 40.34 -20.34 -8.66
C PRO A 96 40.28 -19.42 -9.89
N VAL A 97 40.18 -18.09 -9.68
CA VAL A 97 40.22 -17.07 -10.74
C VAL A 97 41.49 -16.21 -10.59
N ASN A 98 42.31 -16.18 -11.64
CA ASN A 98 43.46 -15.29 -11.80
C ASN A 98 43.05 -13.99 -12.51
N LEU A 99 43.63 -12.85 -12.13
CA LEU A 99 43.48 -11.57 -12.85
C LEU A 99 44.85 -10.95 -13.19
N ARG A 100 45.03 -10.58 -14.46
CA ARG A 100 46.09 -9.70 -14.98
C ARG A 100 45.47 -8.39 -15.44
N LEU A 101 46.19 -7.28 -15.30
CA LEU A 101 45.79 -5.97 -15.83
C LEU A 101 46.96 -5.25 -16.52
N ASN A 102 46.66 -4.76 -17.73
CA ASN A 102 47.57 -4.16 -18.72
C ASN A 102 48.14 -2.81 -18.27
N GLY A 103 49.45 -2.65 -18.43
CA GLY A 103 50.22 -1.49 -18.00
C GLY A 103 49.78 -0.16 -18.61
N ASN A 104 49.58 0.84 -17.75
CA ASN A 104 50.18 2.19 -17.81
C ASN A 104 49.68 3.03 -16.61
N VAL A 105 50.52 3.97 -16.18
CA VAL A 105 50.34 4.88 -15.02
C VAL A 105 49.74 6.21 -15.48
N LEU A 106 48.80 6.80 -14.72
CA LEU A 106 48.49 8.23 -14.77
C LEU A 106 48.16 8.81 -13.37
N GLN A 107 48.74 9.98 -13.12
CA GLN A 107 48.69 10.80 -11.90
C GLN A 107 47.57 11.86 -11.94
N SER A 108 47.20 12.30 -10.73
CA SER A 108 46.58 13.57 -10.28
C SER A 108 45.19 13.99 -10.76
N VAL A 109 44.25 14.12 -9.80
CA VAL A 109 43.27 15.23 -9.72
C VAL A 109 43.02 15.58 -8.25
N GLU A 110 43.12 16.87 -7.94
CA GLU A 110 42.87 17.53 -6.63
C GLU A 110 41.39 17.39 -6.20
N LYS A 111 41.14 17.23 -4.89
CA LYS A 111 39.79 17.20 -4.30
C LYS A 111 39.36 18.60 -3.85
N THR A 112 38.27 19.09 -4.42
CA THR A 112 37.39 20.12 -3.83
C THR A 112 36.35 19.42 -2.95
N PHE A 113 36.06 19.95 -1.76
CA PHE A 113 35.00 19.46 -0.85
C PHE A 113 33.70 20.25 -1.07
N TYR A 114 32.57 19.55 -1.18
CA TYR A 114 31.23 20.12 -1.00
C TYR A 114 30.62 19.56 0.29
N SER A 115 30.11 20.44 1.15
CA SER A 115 29.26 20.10 2.29
C SER A 115 27.79 20.16 1.87
N LEU A 116 27.06 19.04 1.98
CA LEU A 116 25.59 19.05 1.93
C LEU A 116 25.03 19.28 3.35
N PRO A 117 23.89 19.98 3.50
CA PRO A 117 23.27 20.19 4.80
C PRO A 117 22.55 18.89 5.24
N LEU A 118 23.05 18.24 6.28
CA LEU A 118 22.40 17.09 6.92
C LEU A 118 21.31 17.57 7.90
N ASN A 119 20.14 16.95 7.80
CA ASN A 119 19.00 17.14 8.70
C ASN A 119 19.40 17.06 10.18
N LYS A 120 18.82 17.95 11.00
CA LYS A 120 18.98 17.93 12.47
C LYS A 120 18.46 16.61 13.02
N GLY A 121 19.37 15.70 13.39
CA GLY A 121 19.03 14.48 14.14
C GLY A 121 20.03 13.33 14.03
N SER A 122 20.87 13.29 12.99
CA SER A 122 21.81 12.19 12.76
C SER A 122 23.27 12.62 12.96
N ASN A 123 23.92 12.10 14.01
CA ASN A 123 25.37 12.19 14.16
C ASN A 123 26.02 11.10 13.30
N VAL A 124 26.13 11.32 12.00
CA VAL A 124 26.89 10.43 11.11
C VAL A 124 28.37 10.82 11.17
N PHE A 125 29.23 9.87 11.56
CA PHE A 125 30.68 10.02 11.41
C PHE A 125 31.15 9.10 10.27
N GLU A 126 31.66 9.68 9.20
CA GLU A 126 32.31 8.94 8.12
C GLU A 126 33.79 8.75 8.50
N ILE A 127 34.23 7.49 8.67
CA ILE A 127 35.66 7.17 8.80
C ILE A 127 36.10 6.50 7.49
N GLN A 128 36.94 7.19 6.73
CA GLN A 128 37.55 6.63 5.52
C GLN A 128 38.84 5.87 5.88
N PHE A 129 38.89 4.60 5.52
CA PHE A 129 40.13 3.84 5.51
C PHE A 129 40.80 3.96 4.14
N VAL A 130 42.00 4.55 4.11
CA VAL A 130 42.85 4.57 2.91
C VAL A 130 43.89 3.47 3.07
N ASN A 131 43.71 2.37 2.34
CA ASN A 131 44.78 1.38 2.17
C ASN A 131 45.83 1.99 1.22
N LYS A 132 47.03 2.27 1.71
CA LYS A 132 48.08 2.95 0.93
C LYS A 132 48.70 2.11 -0.19
N ASN A 133 48.35 0.82 -0.34
CA ASN A 133 48.99 -0.05 -1.34
C ASN A 133 48.05 -0.67 -2.39
N GLN A 134 46.74 -0.44 -2.33
CA GLN A 134 45.79 -0.91 -3.35
C GLN A 134 44.67 0.13 -3.47
N GLY A 135 44.50 0.73 -4.64
CA GLY A 135 43.58 1.86 -4.90
C GLY A 135 42.09 1.56 -4.82
N ASN A 136 41.62 0.70 -3.91
CA ASN A 136 40.21 0.48 -3.64
C ASN A 136 39.73 1.38 -2.49
N ARG A 137 38.64 2.13 -2.71
CA ARG A 137 37.92 2.84 -1.65
C ARG A 137 36.89 1.89 -1.05
N ALA A 138 36.97 1.64 0.25
CA ALA A 138 35.88 1.05 1.02
C ALA A 138 35.39 2.11 2.02
N SER A 139 34.13 2.49 1.93
CA SER A 139 33.43 3.25 2.95
C SER A 139 32.68 2.26 3.84
N ALA A 140 32.94 2.31 5.15
CA ALA A 140 32.13 1.66 6.16
C ALA A 140 31.47 2.76 6.99
N GLY A 141 30.15 2.86 6.91
CA GLY A 141 29.39 3.76 7.78
C GLY A 141 29.28 3.14 9.16
N LEU A 142 29.75 3.83 10.21
CA LEU A 142 29.46 3.46 11.58
C LEU A 142 28.09 4.05 11.95
N PHE A 143 27.04 3.23 11.90
CA PHE A 143 25.73 3.61 12.40
C PHE A 143 25.69 3.39 13.92
N ILE A 144 25.73 4.48 14.69
CA ILE A 144 25.27 4.46 16.07
C ILE A 144 23.79 4.80 16.00
N ALA A 145 22.94 3.77 15.90
CA ALA A 145 21.51 3.96 16.06
C ALA A 145 21.25 4.53 17.48
N PRO A 146 20.42 5.57 17.64
CA PRO A 146 19.91 5.93 18.95
C PRO A 146 19.09 4.76 19.47
N VAL A 147 19.70 3.91 20.27
CA VAL A 147 18.95 2.98 21.12
C VAL A 147 18.18 3.86 22.09
N ASP A 148 16.87 3.71 22.15
CA ASP A 148 16.07 4.34 23.20
C ASP A 148 16.45 3.68 24.53
N LEU A 149 17.47 4.25 25.17
CA LEU A 149 18.11 3.69 26.36
C LEU A 149 17.14 3.62 27.55
N ASP A 150 16.04 4.37 27.51
CA ASP A 150 15.01 4.41 28.55
C ASP A 150 14.31 3.05 28.75
N TYR A 151 14.28 2.18 27.73
CA TYR A 151 13.65 0.86 27.80
C TYR A 151 14.63 -0.30 27.87
N VAL A 152 15.85 -0.14 27.34
CA VAL A 152 16.90 -1.19 27.43
C VAL A 152 17.43 -1.31 28.86
N PHE A 153 17.43 -0.20 29.62
CA PHE A 153 17.70 -0.18 31.05
C PHE A 153 16.69 0.73 31.75
N THR A 154 15.45 0.27 31.92
CA THR A 154 14.44 1.06 32.66
C THR A 154 14.94 1.30 34.08
N PRO A 155 15.24 2.56 34.47
CA PRO A 155 15.77 2.85 35.79
C PRO A 155 14.79 2.43 36.88
N VAL A 156 15.29 2.04 38.05
CA VAL A 156 14.46 1.68 39.22
C VAL A 156 13.38 2.73 39.49
N ALA A 157 13.73 4.02 39.40
CA ALA A 157 12.79 5.13 39.56
C ALA A 157 11.62 5.09 38.57
N LYS A 158 11.87 4.73 37.30
CA LYS A 158 10.82 4.56 36.28
C LYS A 158 9.96 3.33 36.54
N LYS A 159 10.56 2.21 36.95
CA LYS A 159 9.80 1.01 37.34
C LYS A 159 8.85 1.30 38.51
N ILE A 160 9.29 2.07 39.49
CA ILE A 160 8.45 2.54 40.61
C ILE A 160 7.32 3.43 40.07
N GLU A 161 7.63 4.40 39.20
CA GLU A 161 6.63 5.29 38.59
C GLU A 161 5.54 4.51 37.85
N TYR A 162 5.93 3.55 36.99
CA TYR A 162 4.99 2.74 36.22
C TYR A 162 4.14 1.84 37.12
N ALA A 163 4.76 1.25 38.16
CA ALA A 163 4.03 0.43 39.12
C ALA A 163 3.01 1.24 39.92
N LYS A 164 3.35 2.46 40.35
CA LYS A 164 2.40 3.35 41.04
C LYS A 164 1.17 3.65 40.21
N ARG A 165 1.32 3.98 38.91
CA ARG A 165 0.18 4.23 38.00
C ARG A 165 -0.77 3.03 37.95
N ALA A 166 -0.22 1.83 37.80
CA ALA A 166 -1.01 0.60 37.77
C ALA A 166 -1.69 0.32 39.13
N ILE A 167 -0.98 0.50 40.25
CA ILE A 167 -1.50 0.30 41.61
C ILE A 167 -2.62 1.31 41.94
N GLU A 168 -2.46 2.57 41.52
CA GLU A 168 -3.48 3.62 41.66
C GLU A 168 -4.74 3.28 40.88
N TYR A 169 -4.58 2.84 39.62
CA TYR A 169 -5.70 2.33 38.81
C TYR A 169 -6.41 1.16 39.51
N LEU A 170 -5.67 0.14 39.94
CA LEU A 170 -6.24 -1.03 40.61
C LEU A 170 -6.93 -0.65 41.93
N GLY A 171 -6.37 0.27 42.71
CA GLY A 171 -6.98 0.76 43.95
C GLY A 171 -8.25 1.59 43.72
N ALA A 172 -8.32 2.32 42.60
CA ALA A 172 -9.52 3.05 42.22
C ALA A 172 -10.64 2.12 41.73
N GLN A 173 -10.29 1.05 41.02
CA GLN A 173 -11.25 0.13 40.41
C GLN A 173 -11.71 -0.99 41.36
N TYR A 174 -10.83 -1.47 42.24
CA TYR A 174 -11.10 -2.63 43.11
C TYR A 174 -10.88 -2.27 44.59
N SER A 175 -11.97 -2.08 45.32
CA SER A 175 -11.93 -1.66 46.73
C SER A 175 -11.21 -2.65 47.67
N THR A 176 -11.06 -3.91 47.25
CA THR A 176 -10.35 -4.96 48.01
C THR A 176 -8.86 -5.03 47.72
N TYR A 177 -8.37 -4.28 46.73
CA TYR A 177 -6.95 -4.26 46.36
C TYR A 177 -6.16 -3.38 47.36
N PRO A 178 -5.05 -3.87 47.95
CA PRO A 178 -4.32 -3.13 49.00
C PRO A 178 -3.38 -2.06 48.42
N ALA A 179 -3.93 -1.13 47.63
CA ALA A 179 -3.16 -0.10 46.93
C ALA A 179 -2.33 0.78 47.89
N THR A 180 -2.92 1.22 49.00
CA THR A 180 -2.23 2.08 49.98
C THR A 180 -0.98 1.42 50.55
N GLU A 181 -1.03 0.11 50.82
CA GLU A 181 0.11 -0.64 51.33
C GLU A 181 1.24 -0.68 50.30
N TYR A 182 0.93 -0.99 49.04
CA TYR A 182 1.94 -1.06 47.98
C TYR A 182 2.52 0.29 47.61
N LEU A 183 1.71 1.35 47.58
CA LEU A 183 2.20 2.71 47.32
C LEU A 183 3.21 3.14 48.40
N GLN A 184 2.91 2.87 49.68
CA GLN A 184 3.83 3.15 50.80
C GLN A 184 5.12 2.32 50.70
N GLN A 185 5.03 1.05 50.31
CA GLN A 185 6.22 0.21 50.09
C GLN A 185 7.09 0.78 48.95
N LEU A 186 6.49 1.17 47.83
CA LEU A 186 7.20 1.77 46.71
C LEU A 186 7.81 3.14 47.04
N ASP A 187 7.12 3.98 47.82
CA ASP A 187 7.66 5.26 48.32
C ASP A 187 8.90 5.04 49.18
N LYS A 188 8.84 4.05 50.07
CA LYS A 188 9.99 3.68 50.91
C LYS A 188 11.16 3.15 50.08
N LEU A 189 10.91 2.27 49.11
CA LEU A 189 11.97 1.77 48.23
C LEU A 189 12.59 2.89 47.38
N ALA A 190 11.79 3.88 46.98
CA ALA A 190 12.28 5.07 46.30
C ALA A 190 13.18 5.95 47.20
N SER A 191 12.82 6.11 48.48
CA SER A 191 13.64 6.89 49.43
C SER A 191 14.94 6.18 49.82
N ASP A 192 14.92 4.84 49.86
CA ASP A 192 16.01 4.02 50.39
C ASP A 192 17.07 3.65 49.31
N ASN A 193 16.94 4.16 48.08
CA ASN A 193 17.77 3.74 46.91
C ASN A 193 17.81 2.22 46.74
N ALA A 194 16.64 1.58 46.87
CA ALA A 194 16.53 0.12 46.82
C ALA A 194 17.08 -0.49 45.53
N SER A 195 17.53 -1.73 45.63
CA SER A 195 18.00 -2.51 44.48
C SER A 195 16.85 -2.85 43.53
N ASP A 196 17.19 -3.12 42.27
CA ASP A 196 16.21 -3.54 41.25
C ASP A 196 15.43 -4.79 41.70
N THR A 197 16.11 -5.75 42.34
CA THR A 197 15.51 -6.97 42.88
C THR A 197 14.41 -6.70 43.91
N GLU A 198 14.63 -5.75 44.82
CA GLU A 198 13.64 -5.40 45.85
C GLU A 198 12.39 -4.76 45.23
N VAL A 199 12.59 -3.88 44.25
CA VAL A 199 11.48 -3.25 43.52
C VAL A 199 10.73 -4.28 42.68
N GLU A 200 11.41 -5.18 41.98
CA GLU A 200 10.76 -6.26 41.23
C GLU A 200 9.95 -7.21 42.12
N ALA A 201 10.40 -7.48 43.35
CA ALA A 201 9.66 -8.31 44.29
C ALA A 201 8.31 -7.68 44.67
N VAL A 202 8.30 -6.37 44.97
CA VAL A 202 7.06 -5.63 45.25
C VAL A 202 6.17 -5.54 44.01
N ARG A 203 6.75 -5.21 42.85
CA ARG A 203 6.02 -5.14 41.57
C ARG A 203 5.34 -6.47 41.23
N TYR A 204 6.07 -7.57 41.34
CA TYR A 204 5.51 -8.90 41.07
C TYR A 204 4.37 -9.24 42.02
N LYS A 205 4.55 -8.98 43.32
CA LYS A 205 3.48 -9.24 44.30
C LYS A 205 2.25 -8.37 44.01
N ALA A 206 2.44 -7.08 43.75
CA ALA A 206 1.35 -6.12 43.56
C ALA A 206 0.60 -6.31 42.23
N LEU A 207 1.31 -6.58 41.14
CA LEU A 207 0.77 -6.53 39.78
C LEU A 207 0.56 -7.92 39.14
N VAL A 208 1.14 -8.98 39.71
CA VAL A 208 0.91 -10.37 39.29
C VAL A 208 0.07 -11.11 40.32
N LEU A 209 0.55 -11.25 41.56
CA LEU A 209 -0.10 -12.13 42.55
C LEU A 209 -1.38 -11.56 43.16
N ASN A 210 -1.39 -10.26 43.44
CA ASN A 210 -2.52 -9.59 44.10
C ASN A 210 -3.38 -8.77 43.13
N ASN A 211 -3.12 -8.84 41.82
CA ASN A 211 -3.85 -8.07 40.81
C ASN A 211 -5.20 -8.76 40.48
N PRO A 212 -6.36 -8.12 40.73
CA PRO A 212 -7.67 -8.70 40.44
C PRO A 212 -7.93 -9.00 38.95
N GLU A 213 -7.17 -8.38 38.03
CA GLU A 213 -7.26 -8.65 36.58
C GLU A 213 -6.36 -9.82 36.13
N VAL A 214 -5.55 -10.38 37.04
CA VAL A 214 -4.80 -11.63 36.88
C VAL A 214 -5.47 -12.68 37.75
N ASP A 215 -6.59 -13.21 37.27
CA ASP A 215 -7.50 -14.11 38.00
C ASP A 215 -7.17 -15.61 37.78
N PHE A 216 -5.90 -15.93 37.63
CA PHE A 216 -5.39 -17.29 37.38
C PHE A 216 -4.01 -17.46 38.00
N ASP A 217 -3.70 -18.68 38.44
CA ASP A 217 -2.42 -18.99 39.09
C ASP A 217 -1.42 -19.67 38.14
N GLN A 218 -1.89 -20.13 36.98
CA GLN A 218 -1.10 -20.94 36.05
C GLN A 218 -1.11 -20.39 34.63
N VAL A 219 0.05 -20.41 33.98
CA VAL A 219 0.23 -20.02 32.57
C VAL A 219 0.74 -21.22 31.78
N LEU A 220 -0.03 -21.64 30.79
CA LEU A 220 0.39 -22.59 29.77
C LEU A 220 1.23 -21.88 28.72
N PHE A 221 2.33 -22.49 28.28
CA PHE A 221 3.17 -21.93 27.21
C PHE A 221 3.97 -23.00 26.48
N ARG A 222 4.49 -22.60 25.31
CA ARG A 222 5.41 -23.39 24.49
C ARG A 222 6.86 -23.02 24.82
N ALA A 223 7.71 -24.01 25.07
CA ALA A 223 9.16 -23.84 25.17
C ALA A 223 9.85 -24.52 23.97
N SER A 224 10.56 -23.76 23.14
CA SER A 224 11.20 -24.25 21.92
C SER A 224 12.71 -24.05 21.92
N LYS A 225 13.45 -24.99 21.32
CA LYS A 225 14.87 -24.75 20.98
C LYS A 225 15.01 -23.82 19.78
N ASN A 226 13.99 -23.72 18.94
CA ASN A 226 14.00 -22.96 17.70
C ASN A 226 13.36 -21.57 17.90
N ALA A 227 14.06 -20.50 17.54
CA ALA A 227 13.53 -19.14 17.53
C ALA A 227 12.85 -18.75 16.21
N LEU A 228 12.83 -19.66 15.23
CA LEU A 228 12.32 -19.37 13.90
C LEU A 228 10.86 -18.93 13.97
N VAL A 229 10.56 -17.83 13.29
CA VAL A 229 9.20 -17.35 13.02
C VAL A 229 9.19 -16.90 11.55
N PRO A 230 8.14 -17.22 10.75
CA PRO A 230 8.04 -16.83 9.34
C PRO A 230 8.20 -15.32 9.17
N ALA A 231 8.72 -14.89 8.03
CA ALA A 231 8.74 -13.47 7.74
C ALA A 231 7.30 -12.90 7.58
N ASN A 232 7.16 -11.59 7.64
CA ASN A 232 5.85 -10.90 7.65
C ASN A 232 5.09 -11.01 6.32
N TRP A 233 5.79 -11.34 5.25
CA TRP A 233 5.27 -11.63 3.90
C TRP A 233 5.07 -13.14 3.63
N GLN A 234 5.15 -14.00 4.64
CA GLN A 234 5.02 -15.46 4.49
C GLN A 234 3.84 -16.02 5.28
N GLY A 235 3.13 -17.02 4.74
CA GLY A 235 2.21 -17.87 5.51
C GLY A 235 2.91 -18.77 6.54
N ASN A 236 2.19 -19.31 7.52
CA ASN A 236 2.78 -20.22 8.53
C ASN A 236 3.22 -21.57 7.93
N ALA A 237 2.63 -22.03 6.83
CA ALA A 237 3.15 -23.20 6.09
C ALA A 237 4.65 -23.07 5.73
N ASN A 238 5.16 -21.84 5.64
CA ASN A 238 6.56 -21.59 5.28
C ASN A 238 7.57 -21.87 6.42
N TYR A 239 7.10 -22.30 7.60
CA TYR A 239 7.96 -22.94 8.62
C TYR A 239 8.73 -24.14 8.04
N LEU A 240 8.02 -24.98 7.27
CA LEU A 240 8.57 -26.23 6.72
C LEU A 240 9.02 -26.09 5.28
N ARG A 241 8.46 -25.14 4.53
CA ARG A 241 8.69 -25.05 3.07
C ARG A 241 8.80 -23.59 2.68
N SER A 242 9.99 -23.09 2.38
CA SER A 242 10.17 -21.68 2.04
C SER A 242 11.01 -21.52 0.79
N ARG A 243 10.58 -20.60 -0.10
CA ARG A 243 11.24 -20.37 -1.41
C ARG A 243 11.38 -21.66 -2.24
N GLY A 244 10.37 -22.52 -2.18
CA GLY A 244 10.38 -23.82 -2.87
C GLY A 244 11.30 -24.89 -2.28
N ASN A 245 12.00 -24.63 -1.16
CA ASN A 245 12.85 -25.60 -0.49
C ASN A 245 12.16 -26.17 0.76
N GLU A 246 12.23 -27.49 0.91
CA GLU A 246 11.82 -28.16 2.15
C GLU A 246 12.85 -27.95 3.27
N ARG A 247 12.36 -27.86 4.49
CA ARG A 247 13.11 -27.72 5.72
C ARG A 247 12.72 -28.83 6.68
N GLN A 248 13.67 -29.21 7.53
CA GLN A 248 13.45 -30.19 8.59
C GLN A 248 13.96 -29.63 9.92
N PRO A 249 13.29 -28.62 10.49
CA PRO A 249 13.78 -27.97 11.69
C PRO A 249 13.77 -28.92 12.89
N ASN A 250 14.72 -28.74 13.79
CA ASN A 250 14.72 -29.39 15.10
C ASN A 250 14.12 -28.41 16.11
N PHE A 251 12.82 -28.59 16.39
CA PHE A 251 12.07 -27.74 17.29
C PHE A 251 12.38 -28.05 18.76
N ASP A 252 12.48 -29.34 19.10
CA ASP A 252 12.59 -29.85 20.48
C ASP A 252 11.59 -29.11 21.40
N ASP A 253 10.34 -29.03 20.94
CA ASP A 253 9.28 -28.29 21.62
C ASP A 253 8.80 -29.03 22.87
N GLU A 254 8.41 -28.26 23.88
CA GLU A 254 7.77 -28.74 25.08
C GLU A 254 6.57 -27.84 25.41
N LEU A 255 5.46 -28.46 25.79
CA LEU A 255 4.34 -27.77 26.40
C LEU A 255 4.58 -27.75 27.91
N ARG A 256 4.55 -26.57 28.51
CA ARG A 256 4.87 -26.36 29.92
C ARG A 256 3.84 -25.49 30.63
N ILE A 257 3.74 -25.66 31.95
CA ILE A 257 2.92 -24.85 32.83
C ILE A 257 3.83 -24.13 33.83
N LEU A 258 3.63 -22.81 33.97
CA LEU A 258 4.24 -21.97 35.00
C LEU A 258 3.21 -21.73 36.11
N ASN A 259 3.58 -22.01 37.36
CA ASN A 259 2.83 -21.54 38.53
C ASN A 259 3.34 -20.15 38.94
N LEU A 260 2.45 -19.15 39.03
CA LEU A 260 2.83 -17.76 39.29
C LEU A 260 3.27 -17.53 40.75
N GLU A 261 2.69 -18.24 41.71
CA GLU A 261 2.98 -18.07 43.13
C GLU A 261 4.41 -18.49 43.48
N ASN A 262 4.79 -19.70 43.08
CA ASN A 262 6.09 -20.28 43.42
C ASN A 262 7.11 -20.24 42.27
N ARG A 263 6.70 -19.76 41.07
CA ARG A 263 7.50 -19.68 39.83
C ARG A 263 8.08 -21.02 39.36
N SER A 264 7.50 -22.13 39.79
CA SER A 264 7.87 -23.46 39.31
C SER A 264 7.34 -23.66 37.89
N VAL A 265 8.11 -24.38 37.08
CA VAL A 265 7.76 -24.73 35.71
C VAL A 265 7.78 -26.24 35.58
N GLU A 266 6.69 -26.82 35.08
CA GLU A 266 6.57 -28.24 34.79
C GLU A 266 6.33 -28.48 33.30
N THR A 267 6.93 -29.55 32.76
CA THR A 267 6.65 -29.99 31.39
C THR A 267 5.50 -30.98 31.41
N VAL A 268 4.41 -30.66 30.73
CA VAL A 268 3.22 -31.52 30.64
C VAL A 268 3.26 -32.42 29.41
N PHE A 269 3.83 -31.95 28.31
CA PHE A 269 3.93 -32.73 27.09
C PHE A 269 5.21 -32.41 26.31
N LYS A 270 5.80 -33.46 25.73
CA LYS A 270 6.95 -33.37 24.85
C LYS A 270 6.77 -34.38 23.71
N PRO A 271 6.77 -33.94 22.43
CA PRO A 271 6.72 -34.87 21.31
C PRO A 271 7.87 -35.87 21.35
N ALA A 272 7.61 -37.11 20.94
CA ALA A 272 8.60 -38.19 20.95
C ALA A 272 9.78 -37.91 20.00
N ASN A 273 9.53 -37.18 18.90
CA ASN A 273 10.55 -36.78 17.94
C ASN A 273 10.80 -35.28 18.04
N SER A 274 12.08 -34.87 18.18
CA SER A 274 12.47 -33.47 18.29
C SER A 274 12.21 -32.63 17.03
N ARG A 275 11.90 -33.26 15.89
CA ARG A 275 11.40 -32.59 14.68
C ARG A 275 9.92 -32.23 14.74
N GLN A 276 9.14 -32.88 15.59
CA GLN A 276 7.74 -32.50 15.77
C GLN A 276 7.69 -31.20 16.58
N CYS A 277 6.77 -30.34 16.21
CA CYS A 277 6.53 -29.08 16.90
C CYS A 277 5.20 -29.10 17.65
N VAL A 278 5.03 -28.12 18.54
CA VAL A 278 3.79 -27.80 19.21
C VAL A 278 3.61 -26.29 19.05
N MET A 279 2.82 -25.84 18.08
CA MET A 279 2.67 -24.40 17.75
C MET A 279 1.20 -24.01 17.64
N ASP A 280 0.91 -22.71 17.58
CA ASP A 280 -0.43 -22.17 17.41
C ASP A 280 -1.44 -22.71 18.45
N LEU A 281 -1.09 -22.61 19.72
CA LEU A 281 -1.87 -23.14 20.83
C LEU A 281 -3.27 -22.51 20.92
N SER A 282 -4.30 -23.34 21.07
CA SER A 282 -5.69 -22.91 21.33
C SER A 282 -6.34 -23.74 22.43
N LEU A 283 -6.50 -23.14 23.62
CA LEU A 283 -7.10 -23.78 24.80
C LEU A 283 -8.63 -23.84 24.70
N HIS A 284 -9.20 -25.01 24.96
CA HIS A 284 -10.66 -25.22 25.01
C HIS A 284 -11.30 -24.38 26.12
N TYR A 285 -12.59 -24.03 25.98
CA TYR A 285 -13.30 -23.16 26.93
C TYR A 285 -13.34 -23.74 28.35
N GLU A 286 -13.38 -25.06 28.49
CA GLU A 286 -13.34 -25.77 29.77
C GLU A 286 -11.94 -25.94 30.37
N ALA A 287 -10.89 -25.48 29.68
CA ALA A 287 -9.48 -25.60 30.07
C ALA A 287 -9.00 -27.03 30.32
N ASP A 288 -9.66 -28.02 29.71
CA ASP A 288 -9.37 -29.45 29.83
C ASP A 288 -8.60 -30.01 28.63
N LYS A 289 -8.69 -29.35 27.47
CA LYS A 289 -8.07 -29.76 26.21
C LYS A 289 -7.42 -28.60 25.47
N LEU A 290 -6.51 -28.94 24.56
CA LEU A 290 -5.71 -27.99 23.81
C LEU A 290 -5.56 -28.46 22.35
N LEU A 291 -5.79 -27.54 21.41
CA LEU A 291 -5.37 -27.71 20.03
C LEU A 291 -3.96 -27.16 19.82
N PHE A 292 -3.22 -27.80 18.92
CA PHE A 292 -1.95 -27.30 18.43
C PHE A 292 -1.68 -27.76 16.99
N THR A 293 -0.86 -27.00 16.27
CA THR A 293 -0.25 -27.39 15.01
C THR A 293 0.94 -28.31 15.31
N GLY A 294 0.87 -29.55 14.82
CA GLY A 294 1.95 -30.54 14.83
C GLY A 294 2.49 -30.80 13.42
N ILE A 295 3.54 -31.64 13.31
CA ILE A 295 4.11 -32.04 12.02
C ILE A 295 3.95 -33.55 11.85
N ASP A 296 3.41 -33.94 10.70
CA ASP A 296 3.51 -35.31 10.23
C ASP A 296 4.89 -35.53 9.59
N ILE A 297 5.69 -36.41 10.18
CA ILE A 297 7.11 -36.58 9.82
C ILE A 297 7.28 -37.22 8.44
N ASP A 298 6.35 -38.09 8.05
CA ASP A 298 6.44 -38.86 6.80
C ASP A 298 6.11 -37.98 5.59
N SER A 299 5.06 -37.18 5.69
CA SER A 299 4.65 -36.24 4.63
C SER A 299 5.34 -34.87 4.70
N ASN A 300 6.00 -34.55 5.82
CA ASN A 300 6.59 -33.23 6.08
C ASN A 300 5.56 -32.10 5.89
N THR A 301 4.36 -32.29 6.46
CA THR A 301 3.24 -31.33 6.44
C THR A 301 2.80 -30.99 7.86
N GLN A 302 2.24 -29.79 8.02
CA GLN A 302 1.59 -29.36 9.25
C GLN A 302 0.19 -29.98 9.37
N GLN A 303 -0.17 -30.43 10.57
CA GLN A 303 -1.44 -31.07 10.88
C GLN A 303 -2.02 -30.52 12.18
N ILE A 304 -3.35 -30.62 12.36
CA ILE A 304 -4.02 -30.21 13.59
C ILE A 304 -4.09 -31.38 14.56
N HIS A 305 -3.64 -31.16 15.79
CA HIS A 305 -3.66 -32.12 16.87
C HIS A 305 -4.47 -31.59 18.06
N GLU A 306 -5.03 -32.50 18.84
CA GLU A 306 -5.70 -32.23 20.11
C GLU A 306 -5.09 -33.11 21.21
N ILE A 307 -4.96 -32.55 22.41
CA ILE A 307 -4.44 -33.25 23.59
C ILE A 307 -5.19 -32.80 24.84
N ASN A 308 -5.27 -33.66 25.86
CA ASN A 308 -5.73 -33.25 27.19
C ASN A 308 -4.66 -32.38 27.85
N ILE A 309 -5.07 -31.47 28.74
CA ILE A 309 -4.14 -30.54 29.38
C ILE A 309 -3.11 -31.22 30.28
N ASP A 310 -3.40 -32.44 30.75
CA ASP A 310 -2.48 -33.29 31.50
C ASP A 310 -1.40 -33.97 30.64
N GLY A 311 -1.39 -33.70 29.32
CA GLY A 311 -0.44 -34.25 28.36
C GLY A 311 -0.81 -35.64 27.84
N THR A 312 -2.00 -36.17 28.16
CA THR A 312 -2.47 -37.47 27.68
C THR A 312 -3.42 -37.36 26.48
N GLY A 313 -3.64 -38.49 25.80
CA GLY A 313 -4.70 -38.58 24.78
C GLY A 313 -4.45 -37.78 23.50
N GLU A 314 -3.18 -37.48 23.18
CA GLU A 314 -2.82 -36.80 21.93
C GLU A 314 -3.38 -37.55 20.71
N ARG A 315 -4.07 -36.82 19.83
CA ARG A 315 -4.56 -37.34 18.56
C ARG A 315 -4.49 -36.29 17.45
N ARG A 316 -4.20 -36.75 16.23
CA ARG A 316 -4.34 -35.93 15.02
C ARG A 316 -5.80 -35.89 14.59
N ILE A 317 -6.30 -34.70 14.24
CA ILE A 317 -7.67 -34.48 13.76
C ILE A 317 -7.72 -34.50 12.24
N THR A 318 -6.78 -33.84 11.57
CA THR A 318 -6.79 -33.70 10.11
C THR A 318 -6.27 -34.95 9.40
N THR A 319 -6.76 -35.15 8.19
CA THR A 319 -6.26 -36.20 7.28
C THR A 319 -5.04 -35.67 6.52
N VAL A 320 -3.98 -36.48 6.46
CA VAL A 320 -2.75 -36.09 5.77
C VAL A 320 -2.94 -36.12 4.25
N MET A 321 -2.71 -34.98 3.62
CA MET A 321 -2.52 -34.84 2.17
C MET A 321 -1.10 -34.32 1.93
N PRO A 322 -0.23 -35.01 1.16
CA PRO A 322 1.22 -34.72 1.11
C PRO A 322 1.60 -33.28 0.72
N GLU A 323 0.78 -32.63 -0.09
CA GLU A 323 0.99 -31.27 -0.60
C GLU A 323 0.30 -30.18 0.24
N VAL A 324 -0.47 -30.55 1.27
CA VAL A 324 -1.32 -29.62 2.03
C VAL A 324 -0.89 -29.53 3.48
N ASP A 325 -0.79 -28.29 3.96
CA ASP A 325 -0.55 -27.95 5.35
C ASP A 325 -1.87 -27.51 6.00
N HIS A 326 -2.09 -27.95 7.24
CA HIS A 326 -3.19 -27.52 8.12
C HIS A 326 -2.61 -26.97 9.42
N TYR A 327 -2.94 -25.74 9.78
CA TYR A 327 -2.32 -25.04 10.91
C TYR A 327 -3.24 -23.99 11.54
N SER A 328 -2.88 -23.50 12.72
CA SER A 328 -3.56 -22.41 13.43
C SER A 328 -5.05 -22.64 13.67
N ALA A 329 -5.39 -23.77 14.32
CA ALA A 329 -6.76 -24.12 14.63
C ALA A 329 -7.29 -23.46 15.92
N THR A 330 -8.60 -23.19 15.95
CA THR A 330 -9.31 -22.80 17.18
C THR A 330 -10.69 -23.46 17.29
N TYR A 331 -11.18 -23.57 18.52
CA TYR A 331 -12.47 -24.21 18.85
C TYR A 331 -13.64 -23.27 18.58
N LEU A 332 -14.61 -23.73 17.78
CA LEU A 332 -15.89 -23.04 17.61
C LEU A 332 -16.86 -23.44 18.75
N PRO A 333 -17.77 -22.55 19.15
CA PRO A 333 -18.77 -22.87 20.18
C PRO A 333 -19.70 -24.03 19.80
N SER A 334 -19.85 -24.35 18.51
CA SER A 334 -20.62 -25.51 18.05
C SER A 334 -19.93 -26.85 18.33
N GLY A 335 -18.68 -26.83 18.77
CA GLY A 335 -17.81 -28.00 18.89
C GLY A 335 -16.96 -28.26 17.65
N LYS A 336 -17.28 -27.67 16.49
CA LYS A 336 -16.41 -27.71 15.29
C LYS A 336 -15.09 -26.95 15.52
N LEU A 337 -14.16 -27.08 14.58
CA LEU A 337 -12.91 -26.32 14.56
C LEU A 337 -12.85 -25.43 13.32
N VAL A 338 -12.17 -24.29 13.43
CA VAL A 338 -11.75 -23.47 12.28
C VAL A 338 -10.22 -23.37 12.26
N PHE A 339 -9.60 -23.45 11.08
CA PHE A 339 -8.14 -23.50 10.92
C PHE A 339 -7.71 -23.01 9.53
N CYS A 340 -6.43 -22.70 9.35
CA CYS A 340 -5.85 -22.35 8.05
C CYS A 340 -5.43 -23.61 7.28
N SER A 341 -5.66 -23.65 5.97
CA SER A 341 -5.17 -24.71 5.08
C SER A 341 -4.67 -24.19 3.74
N THR A 342 -3.60 -24.82 3.23
CA THR A 342 -3.07 -24.58 1.87
C THR A 342 -3.74 -25.43 0.78
N ALA A 343 -4.86 -26.10 1.10
CA ALA A 343 -5.62 -26.90 0.14
C ALA A 343 -6.07 -26.16 -1.14
N PRO A 344 -6.25 -24.82 -1.18
CA PRO A 344 -6.51 -24.12 -2.43
C PRO A 344 -5.34 -24.16 -3.43
N LEU A 345 -4.12 -24.47 -2.96
CA LEU A 345 -2.89 -24.51 -3.77
C LEU A 345 -2.49 -23.20 -4.46
N HIS A 346 -3.03 -22.08 -3.96
CA HIS A 346 -2.59 -20.74 -4.35
C HIS A 346 -1.18 -20.44 -3.82
N ALA A 347 -0.54 -19.44 -4.41
CA ALA A 347 0.78 -19.00 -4.03
C ALA A 347 0.92 -17.48 -4.08
N VAL A 348 1.85 -16.94 -3.29
CA VAL A 348 2.07 -15.49 -3.21
C VAL A 348 2.75 -14.99 -4.51
N PRO A 349 2.08 -14.17 -5.34
CA PRO A 349 2.60 -13.82 -6.67
C PRO A 349 3.83 -12.90 -6.64
N CYS A 350 3.96 -11.99 -5.66
CA CYS A 350 5.07 -11.04 -5.57
C CYS A 350 6.46 -11.71 -5.40
N VAL A 351 6.48 -12.95 -4.89
CA VAL A 351 7.70 -13.78 -4.72
C VAL A 351 7.77 -14.93 -5.74
N GLY A 352 7.13 -14.74 -6.90
CA GLY A 352 7.13 -15.71 -7.99
C GLY A 352 6.40 -17.02 -7.67
N GLY A 353 5.41 -16.97 -6.77
CA GLY A 353 4.63 -18.13 -6.35
C GLY A 353 5.41 -19.13 -5.48
N SER A 354 6.53 -18.71 -4.89
CA SER A 354 7.40 -19.63 -4.14
C SER A 354 6.89 -19.95 -2.73
N ASP A 355 6.03 -19.09 -2.16
CA ASP A 355 5.48 -19.22 -0.81
C ASP A 355 3.99 -19.58 -0.82
N TYR A 356 3.59 -20.39 0.16
CA TYR A 356 2.25 -20.98 0.23
C TYR A 356 1.24 -19.99 0.82
N VAL A 357 -0.02 -20.15 0.39
CA VAL A 357 -1.17 -19.37 0.85
C VAL A 357 -2.11 -20.26 1.65
N GLY A 358 -2.46 -19.83 2.87
CA GLY A 358 -3.52 -20.45 3.67
C GLY A 358 -4.83 -19.69 3.60
N ASN A 359 -5.94 -20.40 3.39
CA ASN A 359 -7.30 -19.89 3.60
C ASN A 359 -7.95 -20.63 4.77
N LEU A 360 -9.06 -20.12 5.30
CA LEU A 360 -9.77 -20.72 6.44
C LEU A 360 -10.72 -21.84 6.01
N TYR A 361 -10.74 -22.88 6.85
CA TYR A 361 -11.55 -24.07 6.73
C TYR A 361 -12.21 -24.39 8.07
N GLU A 362 -13.40 -25.00 8.03
CA GLU A 362 -14.00 -25.66 9.19
C GLU A 362 -13.90 -27.19 9.09
N ILE A 363 -13.96 -27.89 10.23
CA ILE A 363 -13.98 -29.36 10.31
C ILE A 363 -14.66 -29.84 11.60
N ASN A 364 -15.21 -31.06 11.58
CA ASN A 364 -15.70 -31.71 12.80
C ASN A 364 -14.53 -32.27 13.65
N PRO A 365 -14.68 -32.40 14.98
CA PRO A 365 -13.64 -32.94 15.87
C PRO A 365 -13.21 -34.39 15.62
N ASP A 366 -13.96 -35.12 14.80
CA ASP A 366 -13.63 -36.48 14.37
C ASP A 366 -12.85 -36.51 13.04
N GLY A 367 -12.52 -35.34 12.47
CA GLY A 367 -11.80 -35.20 11.22
C GLY A 367 -12.67 -35.26 9.97
N THR A 368 -14.00 -35.33 10.11
CA THR A 368 -14.94 -35.37 8.98
C THR A 368 -15.48 -33.98 8.63
N GLY A 369 -16.12 -33.84 7.47
CA GLY A 369 -16.89 -32.64 7.12
C GLY A 369 -16.03 -31.38 6.90
N MET A 370 -14.78 -31.53 6.49
CA MET A 370 -13.90 -30.39 6.19
C MET A 370 -14.49 -29.53 5.06
N ARG A 371 -14.54 -28.20 5.24
CA ARG A 371 -15.07 -27.24 4.26
C ARG A 371 -14.26 -25.96 4.21
N GLN A 372 -14.02 -25.42 3.01
CA GLN A 372 -13.43 -24.10 2.80
C GLN A 372 -14.47 -23.02 3.09
N ILE A 373 -14.06 -21.96 3.80
CA ILE A 373 -14.96 -20.86 4.20
C ILE A 373 -14.42 -19.46 3.85
N THR A 374 -13.18 -19.34 3.40
CA THR A 374 -12.64 -18.12 2.75
C THR A 374 -11.97 -18.45 1.43
N PHE A 375 -11.92 -17.49 0.50
CA PHE A 375 -11.54 -17.70 -0.92
C PHE A 375 -10.57 -16.63 -1.39
N ASP A 376 -9.45 -16.52 -0.69
CA ASP A 376 -8.60 -15.33 -0.74
C ASP A 376 -7.30 -15.57 -1.51
N GLN A 377 -6.80 -14.51 -2.16
CA GLN A 377 -5.59 -14.52 -2.99
C GLN A 377 -4.34 -14.86 -2.17
N GLU A 378 -4.16 -14.18 -1.02
CA GLU A 378 -3.09 -14.45 -0.07
C GLU A 378 -3.61 -14.98 1.26
N ASN A 379 -2.80 -14.82 2.30
CA ASN A 379 -2.91 -15.58 3.52
C ASN A 379 -3.95 -14.98 4.46
N ASP A 380 -4.81 -15.86 4.97
CA ASP A 380 -5.56 -15.66 6.20
C ASP A 380 -4.75 -16.17 7.38
N TRP A 381 -4.75 -15.40 8.47
CA TRP A 381 -3.98 -15.71 9.66
C TRP A 381 -4.78 -15.61 10.95
N TYR A 382 -4.43 -16.51 11.88
CA TYR A 382 -4.78 -16.47 13.30
C TYR A 382 -6.28 -16.28 13.57
N PRO A 383 -7.13 -17.24 13.16
CA PRO A 383 -8.55 -17.17 13.49
C PRO A 383 -8.75 -17.14 15.02
N TRP A 384 -9.62 -16.24 15.46
CA TRP A 384 -9.97 -16.03 16.87
C TRP A 384 -11.49 -15.94 17.02
N VAL A 385 -12.07 -16.74 17.91
CA VAL A 385 -13.51 -16.65 18.21
C VAL A 385 -13.77 -15.49 19.16
N MET A 386 -14.56 -14.54 18.70
CA MET A 386 -15.03 -13.38 19.45
C MET A 386 -16.12 -13.78 20.44
N GLU A 387 -16.35 -12.94 21.45
CA GLU A 387 -17.38 -13.17 22.49
C GLU A 387 -18.82 -13.23 21.94
N ASN A 388 -19.06 -12.70 20.74
CA ASN A 388 -20.34 -12.79 20.05
C ASN A 388 -20.48 -14.07 19.17
N GLY A 389 -19.51 -14.97 19.22
CA GLY A 389 -19.50 -16.23 18.45
C GLY A 389 -18.97 -16.12 17.01
N ARG A 390 -18.63 -14.92 16.53
CA ARG A 390 -17.99 -14.73 15.22
C ARG A 390 -16.51 -15.07 15.23
N VAL A 391 -15.93 -15.30 14.06
CA VAL A 391 -14.50 -15.53 13.86
C VAL A 391 -13.85 -14.26 13.32
N MET A 392 -12.85 -13.75 14.03
CA MET A 392 -11.96 -12.65 13.62
C MET A 392 -10.64 -13.22 13.10
N PHE A 393 -10.08 -12.66 12.04
CA PHE A 393 -8.80 -13.08 11.45
C PHE A 393 -8.14 -11.95 10.67
N CYS A 394 -6.85 -12.07 10.35
CA CYS A 394 -6.15 -11.10 9.50
C CYS A 394 -6.03 -11.64 8.07
N ARG A 395 -6.43 -10.85 7.08
CA ARG A 395 -6.28 -11.13 5.65
C ARG A 395 -5.18 -10.26 5.05
N TRP A 396 -4.30 -10.88 4.27
CA TRP A 396 -3.47 -10.16 3.29
C TRP A 396 -4.14 -10.21 1.92
N GLU A 397 -4.25 -9.07 1.26
CA GLU A 397 -4.74 -8.97 -0.13
C GLU A 397 -4.03 -7.83 -0.87
N TYR A 398 -3.78 -7.96 -2.17
CA TYR A 398 -3.26 -6.84 -2.96
C TYR A 398 -3.60 -6.91 -4.45
N THR A 399 -4.73 -7.52 -4.79
CA THR A 399 -5.28 -7.44 -6.14
C THR A 399 -5.51 -5.98 -6.56
N ASP A 400 -4.82 -5.56 -7.62
CA ASP A 400 -4.79 -4.18 -8.13
C ASP A 400 -4.38 -3.12 -7.08
N ASN A 401 -3.67 -3.50 -6.01
CA ASN A 401 -3.38 -2.65 -4.85
C ASN A 401 -1.94 -2.84 -4.33
N ALA A 402 -1.41 -1.93 -3.52
CA ALA A 402 -0.03 -2.04 -3.01
C ALA A 402 0.15 -3.24 -2.06
N HIS A 403 1.19 -4.04 -2.29
CA HIS A 403 1.32 -5.36 -1.66
C HIS A 403 2.04 -5.40 -0.32
N TYR A 404 2.79 -4.36 0.04
CA TYR A 404 3.58 -4.38 1.28
C TYR A 404 2.69 -4.32 2.52
N PHE A 405 1.79 -3.33 2.60
CA PHE A 405 1.16 -2.97 3.88
C PHE A 405 -0.29 -3.38 4.06
N THR A 406 -0.94 -3.88 3.01
CA THR A 406 -2.34 -4.30 3.07
C THR A 406 -2.53 -5.48 4.04
N ARG A 407 -3.02 -5.18 5.24
CA ARG A 407 -3.35 -6.17 6.28
C ARG A 407 -4.68 -5.80 6.91
N ILE A 408 -5.73 -6.48 6.49
CA ILE A 408 -7.09 -6.15 6.86
C ILE A 408 -7.54 -7.10 7.97
N LEU A 409 -8.01 -6.55 9.08
CA LEU A 409 -8.68 -7.34 10.09
C LEU A 409 -10.11 -7.64 9.63
N MET A 410 -10.46 -8.91 9.50
CA MET A 410 -11.73 -9.41 8.98
C MET A 410 -12.53 -10.12 10.07
N GLN A 411 -13.85 -10.18 9.91
CA GLN A 411 -14.75 -11.05 10.66
C GLN A 411 -15.72 -11.79 9.75
N MET A 412 -16.21 -12.94 10.22
CA MET A 412 -17.29 -13.71 9.61
C MET A 412 -18.05 -14.52 10.66
N ASN A 413 -19.22 -15.05 10.31
CA ASN A 413 -19.82 -16.14 11.07
C ASN A 413 -18.96 -17.42 10.92
N PRO A 414 -19.04 -18.39 11.86
CA PRO A 414 -18.25 -19.62 11.80
C PRO A 414 -18.36 -20.45 10.51
N ASP A 415 -19.46 -20.29 9.77
CA ASP A 415 -19.76 -21.01 8.53
C ASP A 415 -19.22 -20.32 7.26
N GLY A 416 -18.57 -19.15 7.40
CA GLY A 416 -18.07 -18.33 6.29
C GLY A 416 -19.01 -17.19 5.88
N THR A 417 -20.26 -17.18 6.35
CA THR A 417 -21.24 -16.14 5.96
C THR A 417 -20.96 -14.81 6.65
N ASN A 418 -21.46 -13.72 6.07
CA ASN A 418 -21.37 -12.36 6.59
C ASN A 418 -19.91 -11.90 6.81
N LEU A 419 -19.04 -12.28 5.88
CA LEU A 419 -17.65 -11.86 5.81
C LEU A 419 -17.54 -10.35 5.58
N ARG A 420 -16.86 -9.62 6.48
CA ARG A 420 -16.68 -8.16 6.42
C ARG A 420 -15.35 -7.72 7.06
N SER A 421 -14.80 -6.60 6.62
CA SER A 421 -13.67 -5.95 7.30
C SER A 421 -14.10 -5.32 8.63
N ILE A 422 -13.16 -5.26 9.57
CA ILE A 422 -13.26 -4.60 10.89
C ILE A 422 -12.33 -3.39 10.97
N TYR A 423 -11.09 -3.51 10.46
CA TYR A 423 -10.06 -2.47 10.58
C TYR A 423 -9.01 -2.58 9.46
N GLY A 424 -8.48 -1.44 9.03
CA GLY A 424 -7.29 -1.37 8.16
C GLY A 424 -7.56 -1.53 6.66
N SER A 425 -8.83 -1.62 6.25
CA SER A 425 -9.18 -1.51 4.82
C SER A 425 -8.82 -0.11 4.32
N ASN A 426 -8.29 0.01 3.10
CA ASN A 426 -7.82 1.28 2.51
C ASN A 426 -6.77 2.03 3.36
N SER A 427 -5.91 1.33 4.11
CA SER A 427 -4.91 1.96 5.00
C SER A 427 -3.49 1.47 4.71
N PHE A 428 -2.53 2.39 4.76
CA PHE A 428 -1.09 2.05 4.76
C PHE A 428 -0.60 1.67 6.16
N TRP A 429 -1.22 2.21 7.20
CA TRP A 429 -0.92 1.94 8.60
C TRP A 429 -2.11 1.21 9.28
N PRO A 430 -1.87 0.22 10.16
CA PRO A 430 -0.56 -0.30 10.55
C PRO A 430 0.12 -1.06 9.41
N ASN A 431 1.42 -0.86 9.26
CA ASN A 431 2.20 -1.43 8.14
C ASN A 431 2.05 -2.96 8.07
N THR A 432 1.93 -3.62 9.23
CA THR A 432 1.39 -4.98 9.33
C THR A 432 0.68 -5.17 10.67
N MET A 433 -0.25 -6.13 10.74
CA MET A 433 -0.97 -6.50 11.96
C MET A 433 -0.96 -8.02 12.16
N PHE A 434 -0.49 -8.50 13.31
CA PHE A 434 -0.43 -9.92 13.66
C PHE A 434 -1.04 -10.23 15.02
N TYR A 435 -1.50 -11.47 15.19
CA TYR A 435 -2.03 -12.01 16.44
C TYR A 435 -3.14 -11.17 17.07
N ALA A 436 -4.00 -10.56 16.24
CA ALA A 436 -5.11 -9.75 16.73
C ALA A 436 -6.04 -10.61 17.60
N LYS A 437 -6.36 -10.12 18.80
CA LYS A 437 -7.33 -10.76 19.72
C LYS A 437 -8.22 -9.69 20.34
N GLN A 438 -9.50 -10.02 20.45
CA GLN A 438 -10.48 -9.16 21.10
C GLN A 438 -10.11 -8.94 22.58
N ILE A 439 -10.32 -7.72 23.09
CA ILE A 439 -10.23 -7.43 24.51
C ILE A 439 -11.46 -8.02 25.23
N PRO A 440 -11.29 -8.83 26.29
CA PRO A 440 -12.42 -9.42 27.01
C PRO A 440 -13.42 -8.37 27.51
N GLY A 441 -14.71 -8.63 27.32
CA GLY A 441 -15.82 -7.73 27.71
C GLY A 441 -15.95 -6.46 26.87
N LYS A 442 -15.17 -6.28 25.80
CA LYS A 442 -15.17 -5.08 24.95
C LYS A 442 -15.41 -5.46 23.49
N THR A 443 -16.62 -5.24 22.98
CA THR A 443 -17.02 -5.69 21.64
C THR A 443 -16.31 -5.00 20.48
N SER A 444 -15.81 -3.78 20.68
CA SER A 444 -15.16 -2.97 19.64
C SER A 444 -13.64 -2.92 19.74
N GLN A 445 -13.06 -3.48 20.81
CA GLN A 445 -11.63 -3.34 21.11
C GLN A 445 -10.86 -4.64 20.89
N PHE A 446 -9.63 -4.48 20.39
CA PHE A 446 -8.70 -5.59 20.20
C PHE A 446 -7.26 -5.13 20.46
N ALA A 447 -6.37 -6.08 20.72
CA ALA A 447 -4.94 -5.86 20.75
C ALA A 447 -4.26 -6.66 19.65
N ALA A 448 -3.21 -6.09 19.07
CA ALA A 448 -2.43 -6.73 18.02
C ALA A 448 -0.96 -6.33 18.09
N ILE A 449 -0.11 -7.11 17.43
CA ILE A 449 1.29 -6.79 17.20
C ILE A 449 1.44 -6.08 15.87
N CYS A 450 1.95 -4.85 15.90
CA CYS A 450 2.21 -4.05 14.71
C CYS A 450 3.71 -4.03 14.39
N SER A 451 4.07 -4.34 13.13
CA SER A 451 5.46 -4.42 12.66
C SER A 451 5.61 -3.87 11.24
N GLY A 452 6.78 -4.04 10.63
CA GLY A 452 7.05 -3.73 9.23
C GLY A 452 6.66 -4.84 8.25
N HIS A 453 6.68 -4.59 6.94
CA HIS A 453 6.48 -5.65 5.93
C HIS A 453 7.75 -6.51 5.75
N HIS A 454 8.92 -5.89 5.74
CA HIS A 454 10.22 -6.55 5.86
C HIS A 454 10.85 -6.31 7.25
N GLY A 455 11.94 -7.03 7.52
CA GLY A 455 12.71 -6.87 8.75
C GLY A 455 12.34 -7.91 9.80
N VAL A 456 11.87 -7.46 10.96
CA VAL A 456 11.67 -8.32 12.13
C VAL A 456 10.46 -9.24 11.92
N SER A 457 10.69 -10.55 11.90
CA SER A 457 9.66 -11.58 11.73
C SER A 457 8.65 -11.61 12.89
N ARG A 458 7.38 -11.35 12.55
CA ARG A 458 6.11 -11.35 13.30
C ARG A 458 6.09 -10.61 14.63
N ALA A 459 7.21 -10.04 15.05
CA ALA A 459 7.36 -9.32 16.30
C ALA A 459 7.36 -7.82 16.07
N GLY A 460 6.83 -7.09 17.04
CA GLY A 460 6.63 -5.66 16.90
C GLY A 460 6.18 -4.97 18.18
N GLU A 461 5.55 -3.81 18.01
CA GLU A 461 4.93 -3.04 19.07
C GLU A 461 3.56 -3.66 19.42
N LEU A 462 3.20 -3.67 20.70
CA LEU A 462 1.86 -4.06 21.14
C LEU A 462 0.96 -2.82 21.09
N ILE A 463 -0.13 -2.89 20.34
CA ILE A 463 -1.06 -1.77 20.18
C ILE A 463 -2.48 -2.21 20.52
N VAL A 464 -3.19 -1.36 21.26
CA VAL A 464 -4.61 -1.51 21.59
C VAL A 464 -5.42 -0.59 20.68
N PHE A 465 -6.48 -1.14 20.09
CA PHE A 465 -7.36 -0.48 19.15
C PHE A 465 -8.81 -0.50 19.66
N ASP A 466 -9.58 0.51 19.27
CA ASP A 466 -11.02 0.60 19.43
C ASP A 466 -11.64 1.02 18.10
N THR A 467 -12.26 0.05 17.43
CA THR A 467 -13.00 0.30 16.19
C THR A 467 -14.08 1.36 16.41
N ALA A 468 -14.63 1.51 17.63
CA ALA A 468 -15.59 2.55 18.00
C ALA A 468 -15.11 3.98 17.69
N LYS A 469 -13.79 4.22 17.67
CA LYS A 469 -13.19 5.52 17.40
C LYS A 469 -12.86 5.75 15.92
N GLY A 470 -12.54 4.68 15.20
CA GLY A 470 -12.24 4.71 13.78
C GLY A 470 -11.74 3.35 13.28
N GLU A 471 -11.77 3.17 11.96
CA GLU A 471 -11.44 1.90 11.30
C GLU A 471 -10.30 2.06 10.28
N PHE A 472 -9.81 3.29 10.09
CA PHE A 472 -8.83 3.69 9.09
C PHE A 472 -7.56 4.22 9.76
N GLU A 473 -6.40 3.87 9.19
CA GLU A 473 -5.09 4.34 9.66
C GLU A 473 -4.95 4.26 11.19
N ALA A 474 -4.63 5.38 11.86
CA ALA A 474 -4.49 5.45 13.32
C ALA A 474 -5.77 5.89 14.07
N ASP A 475 -6.89 6.10 13.39
CA ASP A 475 -8.10 6.70 13.99
C ASP A 475 -8.64 5.88 15.18
N GLY A 476 -8.52 4.56 15.11
CA GLY A 476 -8.97 3.65 16.17
C GLY A 476 -7.94 3.38 17.26
N VAL A 477 -6.75 3.98 17.22
CA VAL A 477 -5.69 3.63 18.18
C VAL A 477 -6.03 4.16 19.58
N ILE A 478 -5.97 3.28 20.58
CA ILE A 478 -6.06 3.67 21.99
C ILE A 478 -4.67 3.99 22.53
N GLN A 479 -3.73 3.07 22.34
CA GLN A 479 -2.38 3.22 22.88
C GLN A 479 -1.40 2.23 22.26
N ARG A 480 -0.17 2.69 22.02
CA ARG A 480 1.02 1.85 21.81
C ARG A 480 1.70 1.55 23.15
N ILE A 481 2.11 0.30 23.35
CA ILE A 481 2.80 -0.15 24.56
C ILE A 481 4.24 -0.55 24.22
N PRO A 482 5.27 0.07 24.87
CA PRO A 482 5.16 1.17 25.81
C PRO A 482 4.81 2.52 25.15
N GLY A 483 4.27 3.44 25.94
CA GLY A 483 3.83 4.75 25.47
C GLY A 483 2.65 5.32 26.24
N TYR A 484 2.56 5.08 27.56
CA TYR A 484 1.43 5.57 28.36
C TYR A 484 1.17 7.06 28.16
N GLY A 485 -0.07 7.38 27.76
CA GLY A 485 -0.54 8.74 27.52
C GLY A 485 0.07 9.45 26.31
N LYS A 486 0.88 8.76 25.48
CA LYS A 486 1.43 9.32 24.25
C LYS A 486 0.52 9.02 23.07
N GLU A 487 0.37 10.02 22.20
CA GLU A 487 -0.26 9.84 20.90
C GLU A 487 0.58 8.90 20.01
N VAL A 488 -0.10 8.15 19.15
CA VAL A 488 0.53 7.21 18.22
C VAL A 488 0.54 7.82 16.82
N GLU A 489 1.73 8.15 16.33
CA GLU A 489 1.91 8.65 14.98
C GLU A 489 1.91 7.48 13.97
N PRO A 490 1.10 7.52 12.89
CA PRO A 490 1.05 6.48 11.86
C PRO A 490 2.28 6.55 10.94
N VAL A 491 3.38 5.95 11.38
CA VAL A 491 4.65 5.95 10.64
C VAL A 491 4.69 4.79 9.64
N ILE A 492 4.54 5.12 8.34
CA ILE A 492 4.52 4.17 7.23
C ILE A 492 5.95 3.94 6.72
N ILE A 493 6.56 2.81 7.12
CA ILE A 493 7.93 2.42 6.78
C ILE A 493 8.01 0.89 6.71
N ASP A 494 8.68 0.38 5.67
CA ASP A 494 8.83 -1.06 5.46
C ASP A 494 9.55 -1.79 6.61
N GLN A 495 10.77 -1.38 6.97
CA GLN A 495 11.56 -2.02 8.05
C GLN A 495 11.34 -1.37 9.43
N TYR A 496 10.09 -1.03 9.75
CA TYR A 496 9.71 -0.22 10.92
C TYR A 496 10.33 -0.68 12.26
N MET A 497 10.47 -2.00 12.48
CA MET A 497 10.95 -2.58 13.75
C MET A 497 12.45 -2.89 13.82
N LYS A 498 13.23 -2.64 12.75
CA LYS A 498 14.63 -3.10 12.62
C LYS A 498 15.51 -2.78 13.83
N ASP A 499 15.44 -1.54 14.32
CA ASP A 499 16.29 -1.02 15.39
C ASP A 499 15.49 -0.66 16.66
N LYS A 500 14.23 -1.11 16.76
CA LYS A 500 13.31 -0.78 17.86
C LYS A 500 13.19 -1.89 18.90
N TRP A 501 12.99 -1.48 20.14
CA TRP A 501 12.82 -2.30 21.34
C TRP A 501 11.90 -1.59 22.33
N PRO A 502 11.13 -2.30 23.17
CA PRO A 502 10.99 -3.76 23.23
C PRO A 502 10.22 -4.34 22.02
N ARG A 503 10.26 -5.67 21.88
CA ARG A 503 9.51 -6.41 20.85
C ARG A 503 8.62 -7.45 21.51
N PHE A 504 7.40 -7.57 21.01
CA PHE A 504 6.40 -8.49 21.54
C PHE A 504 5.88 -9.45 20.46
N LEU A 505 5.48 -10.63 20.92
CA LEU A 505 4.83 -11.70 20.19
C LEU A 505 3.69 -12.28 21.03
N HIS A 506 2.71 -12.88 20.36
CA HIS A 506 1.64 -13.67 20.97
C HIS A 506 0.91 -12.97 22.13
N PRO A 507 0.35 -11.78 21.92
CA PRO A 507 -0.42 -11.11 22.97
C PRO A 507 -1.65 -11.94 23.32
N TYR A 508 -1.84 -12.15 24.63
CA TYR A 508 -3.07 -12.67 25.21
C TYR A 508 -3.67 -11.60 26.12
N PRO A 509 -4.73 -10.89 25.69
CA PRO A 509 -5.36 -9.86 26.50
C PRO A 509 -6.11 -10.48 27.69
N LEU A 510 -5.83 -9.96 28.89
CA LEU A 510 -6.57 -10.27 30.12
C LEU A 510 -7.67 -9.21 30.35
N SER A 511 -7.35 -7.97 30.02
CA SER A 511 -8.23 -6.80 30.03
C SER A 511 -7.75 -5.78 29.00
N GLU A 512 -8.34 -4.58 28.98
CA GLU A 512 -7.82 -3.46 28.17
C GLU A 512 -6.46 -2.92 28.67
N ASN A 513 -6.05 -3.32 29.88
CA ASN A 513 -4.86 -2.82 30.54
C ASN A 513 -3.74 -3.86 30.69
N TYR A 514 -4.04 -5.17 30.78
CA TYR A 514 -3.03 -6.21 31.04
C TYR A 514 -3.01 -7.31 29.97
N PHE A 515 -1.79 -7.73 29.60
CA PHE A 515 -1.52 -8.67 28.52
C PHE A 515 -0.42 -9.66 28.91
N LEU A 516 -0.62 -10.95 28.66
CA LEU A 516 0.49 -11.89 28.61
C LEU A 516 1.14 -11.82 27.23
N VAL A 517 2.46 -11.81 27.18
CA VAL A 517 3.22 -11.76 25.91
C VAL A 517 4.47 -12.60 25.97
N SER A 518 4.92 -13.05 24.81
CA SER A 518 6.33 -13.40 24.58
C SER A 518 7.09 -12.12 24.27
N GLY A 519 8.03 -11.75 25.13
CA GLY A 519 8.77 -10.49 25.02
C GLY A 519 10.26 -10.69 24.80
N GLN A 520 10.84 -9.79 24.01
CA GLN A 520 12.27 -9.58 23.90
C GLN A 520 12.54 -8.09 24.13
N LEU A 521 13.04 -7.72 25.31
CA LEU A 521 13.14 -6.31 25.69
C LEU A 521 14.39 -5.62 25.13
N ASN A 522 15.40 -6.39 24.75
CA ASN A 522 16.62 -5.89 24.13
C ASN A 522 17.29 -6.99 23.27
N PRO A 523 18.28 -6.66 22.43
CA PRO A 523 18.90 -7.61 21.51
C PRO A 523 19.57 -8.83 22.15
N SER A 524 19.96 -8.76 23.43
CA SER A 524 20.68 -9.84 24.10
C SER A 524 19.76 -10.82 24.85
N GLU A 525 18.49 -10.45 25.05
CA GLU A 525 17.50 -11.33 25.67
C GLU A 525 16.93 -12.36 24.69
N ARG A 526 16.57 -13.53 25.22
CA ARG A 526 15.75 -14.53 24.52
C ARG A 526 14.27 -14.21 24.73
N TRP A 527 13.42 -14.67 23.80
CA TRP A 527 11.98 -14.70 23.99
C TRP A 527 11.62 -15.35 25.33
N SER A 528 11.06 -14.53 26.21
CA SER A 528 10.71 -14.87 27.59
C SER A 528 9.25 -14.46 27.85
N LEU A 529 8.64 -14.96 28.93
CA LEU A 529 7.26 -14.64 29.24
C LEU A 529 7.18 -13.38 30.09
N TYR A 530 6.27 -12.48 29.73
CA TYR A 530 6.03 -11.25 30.46
C TYR A 530 4.54 -11.01 30.68
N LEU A 531 4.20 -10.42 31.83
CA LEU A 531 2.99 -9.64 32.00
C LEU A 531 3.33 -8.20 31.63
N VAL A 532 2.66 -7.67 30.61
CA VAL A 532 2.84 -6.29 30.14
C VAL A 532 1.54 -5.54 30.35
N ASP A 533 1.63 -4.27 30.73
CA ASP A 533 0.45 -3.43 30.92
C ASP A 533 0.51 -2.11 30.15
N ARG A 534 -0.66 -1.47 30.07
CA ARG A 534 -0.85 -0.15 29.46
C ARG A 534 -0.11 0.95 30.23
N PHE A 535 0.33 0.72 31.45
CA PHE A 535 1.05 1.71 32.27
C PHE A 535 2.58 1.64 32.09
N ASP A 536 3.05 0.90 31.08
CA ASP A 536 4.44 0.65 30.71
C ASP A 536 5.19 -0.32 31.64
N ASN A 537 4.51 -1.10 32.48
CA ASN A 537 5.15 -2.19 33.20
C ASN A 537 5.40 -3.39 32.28
N MET A 538 6.61 -3.92 32.32
CA MET A 538 6.95 -5.25 31.78
C MET A 538 7.53 -6.11 32.90
N ILE A 539 6.75 -7.06 33.39
CA ILE A 539 7.11 -7.93 34.52
C ILE A 539 7.46 -9.32 33.97
N LYS A 540 8.72 -9.72 34.12
CA LYS A 540 9.20 -11.03 33.68
C LYS A 540 8.57 -12.13 34.53
N LEU A 541 7.85 -13.04 33.89
CA LEU A 541 7.20 -14.18 34.54
C LEU A 541 8.13 -15.40 34.54
N ALA A 542 8.76 -15.68 33.40
CA ALA A 542 9.69 -16.79 33.25
C ALA A 542 10.71 -16.53 32.13
N SER A 543 11.89 -17.13 32.25
CA SER A 543 12.93 -17.17 31.22
C SER A 543 13.66 -18.52 31.28
N ASP A 544 14.08 -19.05 30.14
CA ASP A 544 14.74 -20.36 30.03
C ASP A 544 15.92 -20.27 29.02
N ARG A 545 16.68 -21.36 28.88
CA ARG A 545 17.62 -21.53 27.76
C ARG A 545 16.86 -21.74 26.44
N LYS A 546 15.67 -22.33 26.49
CA LYS A 546 14.69 -22.38 25.40
C LYS A 546 13.98 -21.04 25.23
N PHE A 547 13.48 -20.78 24.03
CA PHE A 547 12.62 -19.64 23.71
C PHE A 547 11.19 -19.93 24.17
N LEU A 548 10.57 -18.97 24.85
CA LEU A 548 9.23 -19.14 25.44
C LEU A 548 8.18 -18.38 24.62
N PHE A 549 7.18 -19.11 24.12
CA PHE A 549 6.18 -18.65 23.17
C PHE A 549 4.75 -18.91 23.64
N GLU A 550 3.80 -18.14 23.10
CA GLU A 550 2.35 -18.37 23.20
C GLU A 550 1.83 -18.56 24.65
N PRO A 551 2.03 -17.58 25.55
CA PRO A 551 1.49 -17.68 26.90
C PRO A 551 -0.04 -17.59 26.90
N ILE A 552 -0.68 -18.55 27.57
CA ILE A 552 -2.14 -18.64 27.72
C ILE A 552 -2.46 -18.81 29.21
N PRO A 553 -3.38 -18.02 29.78
CA PRO A 553 -3.85 -18.25 31.15
C PRO A 553 -4.59 -19.59 31.21
N LEU A 554 -4.17 -20.48 32.10
CA LEU A 554 -4.81 -21.78 32.27
C LEU A 554 -6.04 -21.62 33.19
N LYS A 555 -7.15 -21.20 32.60
CA LYS A 555 -8.44 -21.03 33.30
C LYS A 555 -9.61 -21.32 32.38
N LYS A 556 -10.74 -21.70 32.98
CA LYS A 556 -12.01 -21.80 32.26
C LYS A 556 -12.44 -20.44 31.74
N ARG A 557 -13.08 -20.42 30.58
CA ARG A 557 -13.62 -19.22 29.93
C ARG A 557 -15.07 -19.46 29.57
N GLU A 558 -15.84 -18.38 29.53
CA GLU A 558 -17.21 -18.44 29.03
C GLU A 558 -17.18 -18.84 27.55
N GLN A 559 -18.01 -19.81 27.20
CA GLN A 559 -18.19 -20.24 25.82
C GLN A 559 -19.07 -19.21 25.10
N PRO A 560 -18.61 -18.63 23.97
CA PRO A 560 -19.41 -17.70 23.18
C PRO A 560 -20.71 -18.35 22.67
N PRO A 561 -21.72 -17.57 22.26
CA PRO A 561 -22.96 -18.12 21.73
C PRO A 561 -22.72 -18.87 20.41
N ILE A 562 -23.49 -19.94 20.20
CA ILE A 562 -23.48 -20.69 18.93
C ILE A 562 -24.25 -19.88 17.88
N ILE A 563 -23.56 -19.54 16.78
CA ILE A 563 -24.20 -19.02 15.57
C ILE A 563 -24.58 -20.23 14.68
N PRO A 564 -25.87 -20.43 14.34
CA PRO A 564 -26.28 -21.52 13.46
C PRO A 564 -25.68 -21.39 12.07
N ASP A 565 -25.40 -22.53 11.43
CA ASP A 565 -25.04 -22.62 10.02
C ASP A 565 -26.20 -22.10 9.14
N ARG A 566 -25.90 -21.18 8.24
CA ARG A 566 -26.85 -20.49 7.37
C ARG A 566 -26.73 -20.91 5.91
N ARG A 567 -25.80 -21.81 5.60
CA ARG A 567 -25.54 -22.25 4.23
C ARG A 567 -26.63 -23.20 3.77
N ASP A 568 -27.04 -23.00 2.52
CA ASP A 568 -27.89 -23.94 1.79
C ASP A 568 -27.03 -24.59 0.70
N PHE A 569 -26.56 -25.80 0.95
CA PHE A 569 -25.69 -26.52 0.02
C PHE A 569 -26.41 -27.03 -1.23
N ASP A 570 -27.75 -26.97 -1.25
CA ASP A 570 -28.55 -27.28 -2.44
C ASP A 570 -28.75 -26.04 -3.33
N ALA A 571 -28.39 -24.85 -2.85
CA ALA A 571 -28.47 -23.62 -3.63
C ALA A 571 -27.34 -23.53 -4.67
N GLU A 572 -27.69 -23.15 -5.90
CA GLU A 572 -26.73 -22.95 -6.99
C GLU A 572 -26.04 -21.58 -6.94
N ASP A 573 -26.58 -20.63 -6.17
CA ASP A 573 -26.14 -19.24 -6.11
C ASP A 573 -26.25 -18.63 -4.70
N ALA A 574 -25.79 -17.39 -4.59
CA ALA A 574 -26.04 -16.50 -3.48
C ALA A 574 -26.73 -15.22 -3.99
N THR A 575 -27.36 -14.46 -3.10
CA THR A 575 -27.99 -13.17 -3.44
C THR A 575 -27.15 -12.02 -2.92
N LEU A 576 -26.84 -11.06 -3.78
CA LEU A 576 -26.29 -9.76 -3.39
C LEU A 576 -27.37 -8.68 -3.47
N PHE A 577 -27.51 -7.88 -2.41
CA PHE A 577 -28.43 -6.75 -2.35
C PHE A 577 -27.71 -5.46 -1.96
N ILE A 578 -27.65 -4.52 -2.91
CA ILE A 578 -27.12 -3.17 -2.73
C ILE A 578 -28.32 -2.24 -2.55
N GLN A 579 -28.38 -1.57 -1.40
CA GLN A 579 -29.52 -0.73 -1.04
C GLN A 579 -29.52 0.61 -1.78
N ASP A 580 -28.38 1.28 -1.84
CA ASP A 580 -28.17 2.50 -2.61
C ASP A 580 -26.68 2.67 -2.93
N ILE A 581 -26.27 2.37 -4.16
CA ILE A 581 -24.86 2.41 -4.56
C ILE A 581 -24.18 3.77 -4.27
N TYR A 582 -24.94 4.86 -4.20
CA TYR A 582 -24.45 6.22 -3.95
C TYR A 582 -24.30 6.58 -2.46
N ALA A 583 -24.73 5.72 -1.53
CA ALA A 583 -24.71 6.04 -0.10
C ALA A 583 -23.29 6.01 0.52
N GLY A 584 -22.31 5.42 -0.16
CA GLY A 584 -20.93 5.31 0.30
C GLY A 584 -19.97 6.30 -0.38
N PRO A 585 -18.78 6.53 0.20
CA PRO A 585 -17.78 7.45 -0.34
C PRO A 585 -17.22 7.03 -1.70
N GLY A 586 -17.37 5.77 -2.11
CA GLY A 586 -16.86 5.24 -3.38
C GLY A 586 -17.53 5.84 -4.63
N LEU A 587 -18.66 6.52 -4.50
CA LEU A 587 -19.31 7.29 -5.57
C LEU A 587 -19.64 8.73 -5.14
N LYS A 588 -18.91 9.26 -4.16
CA LYS A 588 -19.11 10.63 -3.69
C LYS A 588 -19.02 11.63 -4.85
N ASP A 589 -19.93 12.60 -4.89
CA ASP A 589 -20.03 13.65 -5.91
C ASP A 589 -20.42 13.16 -7.33
N ILE A 590 -20.61 11.86 -7.55
CA ILE A 590 -21.18 11.35 -8.81
C ILE A 590 -22.70 11.62 -8.82
N PRO A 591 -23.24 12.27 -9.87
CA PRO A 591 -24.67 12.50 -9.96
C PRO A 591 -25.48 11.21 -9.90
N ARG A 592 -26.57 11.28 -9.14
CA ARG A 592 -27.52 10.18 -9.04
C ARG A 592 -28.12 9.88 -10.42
N GLY A 593 -28.10 8.60 -10.80
CA GLY A 593 -28.61 8.12 -12.09
C GLY A 593 -27.52 7.99 -13.17
N THR A 594 -26.27 8.40 -12.90
CA THR A 594 -25.14 8.14 -13.80
C THR A 594 -24.83 6.65 -13.90
N VAL A 595 -24.84 5.91 -12.78
CA VAL A 595 -24.71 4.45 -12.78
C VAL A 595 -25.93 3.81 -13.45
N LYS A 596 -25.70 3.09 -14.55
CA LYS A 596 -26.74 2.37 -15.31
C LYS A 596 -26.73 0.87 -15.05
N SER A 597 -25.55 0.30 -14.85
CA SER A 597 -25.36 -1.13 -14.62
C SER A 597 -24.14 -1.40 -13.74
N LEU A 598 -24.04 -2.62 -13.24
CA LEU A 598 -22.85 -3.14 -12.57
C LEU A 598 -22.21 -4.20 -13.47
N ARG A 599 -20.88 -4.15 -13.65
CA ARG A 599 -20.09 -5.27 -14.18
C ARG A 599 -19.53 -6.08 -13.03
N LEU A 600 -19.72 -7.39 -13.09
CA LEU A 600 -19.16 -8.33 -12.13
C LEU A 600 -18.06 -9.16 -12.80
N PHE A 601 -16.97 -9.37 -12.09
CA PHE A 601 -15.88 -10.22 -12.54
C PHE A 601 -15.22 -10.94 -11.36
N ASN A 602 -14.52 -12.03 -11.67
CA ASN A 602 -13.84 -12.90 -10.72
C ASN A 602 -12.33 -12.93 -11.04
N TYR A 603 -11.52 -13.18 -10.00
CA TYR A 603 -10.07 -13.34 -10.10
C TYR A 603 -9.61 -14.80 -10.14
N GLY A 604 -8.65 -15.10 -11.02
CA GLY A 604 -7.87 -16.33 -10.99
C GLY A 604 -6.48 -16.11 -10.40
N TYR A 605 -6.22 -16.75 -9.26
CA TYR A 605 -5.02 -16.54 -8.47
C TYR A 605 -3.83 -17.42 -8.90
N ALA A 606 -2.62 -16.96 -8.56
CA ALA A 606 -1.38 -17.61 -8.96
C ALA A 606 -1.21 -19.01 -8.36
N TYR A 607 -0.79 -19.96 -9.20
CA TYR A 607 -0.36 -21.29 -8.77
C TYR A 607 1.06 -21.27 -8.20
N ARG A 608 1.48 -22.36 -7.53
CA ARG A 608 2.86 -22.51 -7.03
C ARG A 608 3.86 -22.34 -8.17
N LEU A 609 4.92 -21.61 -7.87
CA LEU A 609 6.03 -21.27 -8.77
C LEU A 609 5.61 -20.44 -10.00
N HIS A 610 4.46 -19.76 -9.92
CA HIS A 610 3.99 -18.79 -10.90
C HIS A 610 3.68 -17.46 -10.22
N GLY A 611 3.88 -16.36 -10.94
CA GLY A 611 3.71 -15.01 -10.42
C GLY A 611 4.87 -14.11 -10.82
N SER A 612 4.54 -12.85 -11.07
CA SER A 612 5.43 -11.71 -11.29
C SER A 612 4.53 -10.54 -11.71
N HIS A 613 5.01 -9.32 -11.54
CA HIS A 613 4.36 -8.09 -12.01
C HIS A 613 4.21 -8.04 -13.54
N ASP A 614 4.98 -8.87 -14.26
CA ASP A 614 4.98 -9.01 -15.73
C ASP A 614 4.52 -10.41 -16.19
N ALA A 615 3.78 -11.14 -15.35
CA ALA A 615 3.34 -12.50 -15.67
C ALA A 615 2.09 -12.54 -16.56
N LEU A 616 1.14 -11.63 -16.33
CA LEU A 616 -0.18 -11.64 -16.97
C LEU A 616 -0.45 -10.40 -17.84
N ALA A 617 0.19 -9.28 -17.52
CA ALA A 617 0.11 -8.01 -18.23
C ALA A 617 1.34 -7.16 -17.91
N ILE A 618 1.50 -6.03 -18.60
CA ILE A 618 2.48 -5.00 -18.26
C ILE A 618 1.81 -3.98 -17.36
N GLU A 619 2.31 -3.81 -16.14
CA GLU A 619 1.76 -2.85 -15.19
C GLU A 619 0.25 -3.07 -14.98
N GLY A 620 -0.18 -4.32 -14.98
CA GLY A 620 -1.55 -4.74 -14.69
C GLY A 620 -1.61 -5.53 -13.39
N GLY A 621 -2.78 -6.02 -13.01
CA GLY A 621 -2.97 -6.79 -11.78
C GLY A 621 -2.18 -8.11 -11.72
N TRP A 622 -2.08 -8.67 -10.52
CA TRP A 622 -1.36 -9.93 -10.23
C TRP A 622 -2.13 -11.20 -10.63
N ASP A 623 -3.38 -11.03 -11.07
CA ASP A 623 -4.38 -12.10 -11.24
C ASP A 623 -5.01 -12.06 -12.63
N THR A 624 -5.51 -13.21 -13.08
CA THR A 624 -6.35 -13.27 -14.28
C THR A 624 -7.75 -12.77 -13.95
N LYS A 625 -8.48 -12.26 -14.94
CA LYS A 625 -9.82 -11.69 -14.74
C LYS A 625 -10.82 -12.37 -15.65
N ARG A 626 -11.94 -12.84 -15.08
CA ARG A 626 -13.05 -13.46 -15.81
C ARG A 626 -14.31 -12.64 -15.61
N VAL A 627 -14.85 -12.06 -16.69
CA VAL A 627 -16.10 -11.30 -16.65
C VAL A 627 -17.26 -12.26 -16.44
N LEU A 628 -18.02 -12.07 -15.37
CA LEU A 628 -19.20 -12.87 -15.05
C LEU A 628 -20.44 -12.36 -15.80
N GLY A 629 -20.51 -11.04 -16.01
CA GLY A 629 -21.60 -10.40 -16.74
C GLY A 629 -21.95 -9.02 -16.19
N THR A 630 -23.05 -8.47 -16.68
CA THR A 630 -23.61 -7.18 -16.24
C THR A 630 -25.01 -7.32 -15.67
N VAL A 631 -25.43 -6.37 -14.84
CA VAL A 631 -26.81 -6.27 -14.33
C VAL A 631 -27.23 -4.80 -14.26
N PRO A 632 -28.47 -4.43 -14.61
CA PRO A 632 -28.92 -3.05 -14.50
C PRO A 632 -29.09 -2.61 -13.03
N VAL A 633 -28.90 -1.31 -12.79
CA VAL A 633 -29.17 -0.63 -11.51
C VAL A 633 -30.49 0.11 -11.62
N GLU A 634 -31.31 0.03 -10.58
CA GLU A 634 -32.59 0.75 -10.54
C GLU A 634 -32.39 2.27 -10.50
N GLU A 635 -33.40 3.04 -10.92
CA GLU A 635 -33.35 4.51 -10.87
C GLU A 635 -33.06 5.05 -9.47
N ASP A 636 -33.47 4.31 -8.43
CA ASP A 636 -33.23 4.63 -7.04
C ASP A 636 -31.85 4.19 -6.54
N GLY A 637 -30.94 3.77 -7.43
CA GLY A 637 -29.56 3.37 -7.12
C GLY A 637 -29.43 1.99 -6.47
N SER A 638 -30.53 1.26 -6.28
CA SER A 638 -30.52 -0.07 -5.69
C SER A 638 -30.30 -1.16 -6.76
N ALA A 639 -29.75 -2.30 -6.33
CA ALA A 639 -29.60 -3.48 -7.18
C ALA A 639 -29.74 -4.76 -6.34
N MET A 640 -30.41 -5.77 -6.88
CA MET A 640 -30.49 -7.09 -6.26
C MET A 640 -30.29 -8.16 -7.33
N LEU A 641 -29.31 -9.03 -7.12
CA LEU A 641 -28.80 -9.94 -8.14
C LEU A 641 -28.38 -11.29 -7.55
N SER A 642 -28.49 -12.33 -8.37
CA SER A 642 -27.89 -13.64 -8.13
C SER A 642 -26.40 -13.60 -8.51
N ILE A 643 -25.55 -14.11 -7.64
CA ILE A 643 -24.11 -14.19 -7.82
C ILE A 643 -23.62 -15.63 -7.56
N PRO A 644 -22.55 -16.10 -8.22
CA PRO A 644 -21.96 -17.37 -7.88
C PRO A 644 -21.45 -17.38 -6.42
N HIS A 645 -21.65 -18.49 -5.72
CA HIS A 645 -21.13 -18.68 -4.38
C HIS A 645 -19.68 -19.21 -4.41
N SER A 646 -18.99 -19.15 -3.27
CA SER A 646 -17.64 -19.71 -3.08
C SER A 646 -16.58 -19.18 -4.05
N VAL A 647 -16.77 -17.97 -4.58
CA VAL A 647 -15.83 -17.32 -5.49
C VAL A 647 -15.60 -15.86 -5.12
N PRO A 648 -14.38 -15.33 -5.34
CA PRO A 648 -14.09 -13.91 -5.19
C PRO A 648 -14.73 -13.12 -6.34
N ILE A 649 -15.48 -12.07 -6.00
CA ILE A 649 -16.20 -11.21 -6.95
C ILE A 649 -15.88 -9.74 -6.68
N SER A 650 -15.55 -9.03 -7.76
CA SER A 650 -15.44 -7.58 -7.80
C SER A 650 -16.56 -6.94 -8.61
N ILE A 651 -16.86 -5.68 -8.27
CA ILE A 651 -17.96 -4.92 -8.85
C ILE A 651 -17.42 -3.61 -9.42
N GLN A 652 -17.88 -3.25 -10.62
CA GLN A 652 -17.65 -1.95 -11.24
C GLN A 652 -19.00 -1.29 -11.56
N PRO A 653 -19.37 -0.17 -10.91
CA PRO A 653 -20.50 0.65 -11.37
C PRO A 653 -20.16 1.31 -12.71
N LEU A 654 -21.02 1.09 -13.70
CA LEU A 654 -20.83 1.54 -15.08
C LEU A 654 -21.76 2.70 -15.42
N ASP A 655 -21.28 3.65 -16.20
CA ASP A 655 -22.09 4.70 -16.81
C ASP A 655 -22.87 4.19 -18.04
N GLU A 656 -23.50 5.11 -18.78
CA GLU A 656 -24.27 4.78 -19.99
C GLU A 656 -23.44 4.26 -21.17
N ASN A 657 -22.11 4.48 -21.14
CA ASN A 657 -21.18 4.01 -22.16
C ASN A 657 -20.45 2.74 -21.71
N GLY A 658 -20.86 2.13 -20.59
CA GLY A 658 -20.23 0.94 -20.04
C GLY A 658 -18.86 1.19 -19.39
N GLN A 659 -18.52 2.45 -19.10
CA GLN A 659 -17.24 2.86 -18.50
C GLN A 659 -17.32 2.81 -16.98
N ALA A 660 -16.31 2.23 -16.31
CA ALA A 660 -16.30 2.11 -14.86
C ALA A 660 -16.10 3.47 -14.17
N LEU A 661 -17.10 3.88 -13.39
CA LEU A 661 -17.06 5.09 -12.57
C LEU A 661 -16.24 4.90 -11.29
N GLN A 662 -16.12 3.65 -10.84
CA GLN A 662 -15.30 3.25 -9.70
C GLN A 662 -14.83 1.82 -9.94
N ILE A 663 -13.67 1.46 -9.39
CA ILE A 663 -13.14 0.10 -9.46
C ILE A 663 -12.94 -0.45 -8.04
N MET A 664 -13.52 -1.61 -7.76
CA MET A 664 -13.31 -2.34 -6.52
C MET A 664 -11.96 -3.06 -6.59
N ARG A 665 -11.01 -2.66 -5.74
CA ARG A 665 -9.64 -3.23 -5.64
C ARG A 665 -9.50 -4.13 -4.40
N SER A 666 -10.44 -5.06 -4.30
CA SER A 666 -10.66 -6.07 -3.27
C SER A 666 -11.78 -6.98 -3.81
N TRP A 667 -12.25 -7.98 -3.06
CA TRP A 667 -13.38 -8.83 -3.48
C TRP A 667 -14.33 -9.13 -2.33
N LEU A 668 -15.58 -9.43 -2.68
CA LEU A 668 -16.50 -10.13 -1.79
C LEU A 668 -16.55 -11.61 -2.16
N ALA A 669 -16.94 -12.44 -1.19
CA ALA A 669 -17.30 -13.83 -1.42
C ALA A 669 -18.56 -14.14 -0.59
N ALA A 670 -19.46 -14.93 -1.16
CA ALA A 670 -20.68 -15.37 -0.51
C ALA A 670 -20.72 -16.89 -0.45
N MET A 671 -21.28 -17.46 0.61
CA MET A 671 -21.48 -18.90 0.76
C MET A 671 -22.77 -19.37 0.04
N PRO A 672 -22.93 -20.68 -0.24
CA PRO A 672 -24.13 -21.22 -0.88
C PRO A 672 -25.43 -20.77 -0.18
N GLY A 673 -26.37 -20.18 -0.93
CA GLY A 673 -27.66 -19.69 -0.41
C GLY A 673 -27.59 -18.42 0.45
N GLU A 674 -26.40 -17.82 0.62
CA GLU A 674 -26.24 -16.62 1.43
C GLU A 674 -26.96 -15.42 0.80
N ARG A 675 -27.51 -14.54 1.67
CA ARG A 675 -27.98 -13.21 1.27
C ARG A 675 -27.05 -12.15 1.83
N LEU A 676 -26.16 -11.66 0.98
CA LEU A 676 -25.22 -10.59 1.29
C LEU A 676 -25.86 -9.23 1.01
N SER A 677 -25.63 -8.24 1.87
CA SER A 677 -26.12 -6.88 1.64
C SER A 677 -25.11 -5.82 2.06
N CYS A 678 -25.02 -4.80 1.20
CA CYS A 678 -24.25 -3.58 1.37
C CYS A 678 -25.20 -2.36 1.33
N VAL A 679 -24.83 -1.31 2.05
CA VAL A 679 -25.58 -0.04 2.02
C VAL A 679 -25.25 0.72 0.74
N GLY A 680 -23.97 0.91 0.42
CA GLY A 680 -23.51 1.65 -0.76
C GLY A 680 -22.09 1.27 -1.17
N CYS A 681 -21.46 2.04 -2.05
CA CYS A 681 -20.09 1.74 -2.50
C CYS A 681 -19.03 2.18 -1.45
N HIS A 682 -18.31 1.22 -0.85
CA HIS A 682 -17.30 1.46 0.20
C HIS A 682 -17.85 2.11 1.49
N GLU A 683 -19.07 1.77 1.89
CA GLU A 683 -19.65 2.26 3.14
C GLU A 683 -18.81 1.86 4.36
N SER A 684 -18.87 2.65 5.44
CA SER A 684 -18.42 2.16 6.75
C SER A 684 -19.38 1.10 7.27
N THR A 685 -18.88 0.15 8.06
CA THR A 685 -19.70 -0.86 8.76
C THR A 685 -20.79 -0.26 9.66
N ARG A 686 -20.71 1.04 9.96
CA ARG A 686 -21.64 1.81 10.79
C ARG A 686 -22.65 2.62 9.99
N THR A 687 -22.53 2.62 8.68
CA THR A 687 -23.41 3.40 7.81
C THR A 687 -24.83 2.85 8.00
N PRO A 688 -25.80 3.67 8.47
CA PRO A 688 -27.16 3.20 8.60
C PRO A 688 -27.74 2.93 7.22
N PRO A 689 -28.63 1.93 7.10
CA PRO A 689 -29.35 1.72 5.85
C PRO A 689 -30.22 2.94 5.49
N PRO A 690 -30.50 3.20 4.20
CA PRO A 690 -31.33 4.32 3.80
C PRO A 690 -32.75 4.23 4.37
N GLU A 691 -33.34 5.36 4.77
CA GLU A 691 -34.72 5.45 5.30
C GLU A 691 -35.79 5.33 4.19
N ARG A 692 -35.63 4.39 3.26
CA ARG A 692 -36.57 4.13 2.17
C ARG A 692 -36.50 2.68 1.72
N MET A 693 -37.63 2.14 1.24
CA MET A 693 -37.65 0.81 0.66
C MET A 693 -37.13 0.86 -0.78
N ALA A 694 -35.94 0.29 -0.98
CA ALA A 694 -35.29 0.13 -2.28
C ALA A 694 -36.22 -0.51 -3.33
N LEU A 695 -36.17 -0.01 -4.57
CA LEU A 695 -36.93 -0.55 -5.70
C LEU A 695 -36.54 -2.00 -5.99
N ALA A 696 -35.24 -2.32 -5.94
CA ALA A 696 -34.75 -3.68 -6.17
C ALA A 696 -35.31 -4.70 -5.16
N ALA A 697 -35.57 -4.28 -3.91
CA ALA A 697 -36.14 -5.15 -2.88
C ALA A 697 -37.59 -5.60 -3.18
N ARG A 698 -38.26 -5.00 -4.16
CA ARG A 698 -39.62 -5.36 -4.61
C ARG A 698 -39.63 -6.38 -5.74
N LYS A 699 -38.45 -6.74 -6.27
CA LYS A 699 -38.26 -7.63 -7.41
C LYS A 699 -37.59 -8.92 -6.95
N MET A 700 -37.55 -9.94 -7.82
CA MET A 700 -36.67 -11.09 -7.61
C MET A 700 -35.22 -10.70 -7.92
N PRO A 701 -34.21 -11.36 -7.33
CA PRO A 701 -32.82 -11.17 -7.72
C PRO A 701 -32.64 -11.37 -9.23
N GLN A 702 -31.97 -10.41 -9.87
CA GLN A 702 -31.73 -10.43 -11.31
C GLN A 702 -30.55 -11.36 -11.65
N LYS A 703 -30.62 -12.05 -12.79
CA LYS A 703 -29.49 -12.81 -13.32
C LYS A 703 -28.54 -11.89 -14.09
N LEU A 704 -27.27 -12.28 -14.14
CA LEU A 704 -26.26 -11.57 -14.94
C LEU A 704 -26.51 -11.78 -16.43
N GLU A 705 -26.38 -10.70 -17.20
CA GLU A 705 -26.30 -10.75 -18.65
C GLU A 705 -24.88 -11.21 -19.06
N PRO A 706 -24.74 -12.32 -19.81
CA PRO A 706 -23.43 -12.87 -20.13
C PRO A 706 -22.58 -11.99 -21.04
N TRP A 707 -21.27 -12.00 -20.83
CA TRP A 707 -20.31 -11.27 -21.68
C TRP A 707 -20.26 -11.86 -23.10
N ALA A 708 -20.26 -10.98 -24.11
CA ALA A 708 -20.18 -11.34 -25.53
C ALA A 708 -21.23 -12.38 -26.00
N GLY A 709 -22.36 -12.48 -25.29
CA GLY A 709 -23.42 -13.46 -25.59
C GLY A 709 -23.01 -14.92 -25.30
N ILE A 710 -21.89 -15.16 -24.61
CA ILE A 710 -21.42 -16.49 -24.25
C ILE A 710 -21.89 -16.81 -22.82
N GLU A 711 -22.80 -17.77 -22.68
CA GLU A 711 -23.44 -18.10 -21.38
C GLU A 711 -22.44 -18.46 -20.28
N ARG A 712 -21.34 -19.16 -20.64
CA ARG A 712 -20.30 -19.54 -19.69
C ARG A 712 -19.22 -18.45 -19.61
N ALA A 713 -19.02 -17.90 -18.41
CA ALA A 713 -17.96 -16.93 -18.15
C ALA A 713 -16.57 -17.51 -18.46
N TYR A 714 -15.67 -16.68 -19.01
CA TYR A 714 -14.31 -17.07 -19.40
C TYR A 714 -13.29 -15.93 -19.17
N GLY A 715 -12.01 -16.28 -19.20
CA GLY A 715 -10.92 -15.32 -18.97
C GLY A 715 -10.88 -14.21 -20.02
N PHE A 716 -10.72 -12.96 -19.58
CA PHE A 716 -10.62 -11.78 -20.42
C PHE A 716 -9.15 -11.48 -20.74
N GLY A 717 -8.77 -11.45 -22.02
CA GLY A 717 -7.39 -11.21 -22.43
C GLY A 717 -7.26 -10.55 -23.80
N PHE A 718 -6.20 -9.77 -23.97
CA PHE A 718 -5.95 -8.92 -25.14
C PHE A 718 -6.09 -9.63 -26.49
N GLN A 719 -5.54 -10.84 -26.64
CA GLN A 719 -5.54 -11.55 -27.93
C GLN A 719 -6.95 -11.90 -28.42
N ARG A 720 -7.87 -12.21 -27.50
CA ARG A 720 -9.25 -12.57 -27.84
C ARG A 720 -10.15 -11.33 -27.87
N GLU A 721 -9.95 -10.42 -26.93
CA GLU A 721 -10.91 -9.33 -26.71
C GLU A 721 -10.53 -8.03 -27.43
N VAL A 722 -9.25 -7.73 -27.62
CA VAL A 722 -8.78 -6.42 -28.09
C VAL A 722 -8.16 -6.49 -29.49
N GLN A 723 -7.34 -7.50 -29.75
CA GLN A 723 -6.66 -7.64 -31.04
C GLN A 723 -7.64 -7.67 -32.22
N PRO A 724 -8.81 -8.34 -32.16
CA PRO A 724 -9.81 -8.27 -33.23
C PRO A 724 -10.35 -6.86 -33.52
N VAL A 725 -10.46 -6.00 -32.49
CA VAL A 725 -10.83 -4.59 -32.66
C VAL A 725 -9.75 -3.86 -33.45
N LEU A 726 -8.48 -4.10 -33.12
CA LEU A 726 -7.36 -3.51 -33.85
C LEU A 726 -7.31 -4.00 -35.31
N ASP A 727 -7.53 -5.29 -35.54
CA ASP A 727 -7.53 -5.86 -36.90
C ASP A 727 -8.64 -5.26 -37.77
N ARG A 728 -9.82 -5.03 -37.18
CA ARG A 728 -10.94 -4.45 -37.91
C ARG A 728 -10.75 -2.97 -38.20
N HIS A 729 -10.22 -2.20 -37.26
CA HIS A 729 -10.30 -0.72 -37.33
C HIS A 729 -8.96 -0.01 -37.47
N CYS A 730 -7.84 -0.65 -37.15
CA CYS A 730 -6.55 0.05 -36.99
C CYS A 730 -5.44 -0.48 -37.90
N VAL A 731 -5.33 -1.80 -38.11
CA VAL A 731 -4.15 -2.41 -38.75
C VAL A 731 -3.89 -1.92 -40.17
N GLY A 732 -4.90 -1.49 -40.93
CA GLY A 732 -4.68 -0.99 -42.29
C GLY A 732 -3.81 0.27 -42.38
N CYS A 733 -3.77 1.08 -41.32
CA CYS A 733 -2.86 2.25 -41.21
C CYS A 733 -1.68 2.02 -40.24
N HIS A 734 -1.75 0.94 -39.45
CA HIS A 734 -0.82 0.56 -38.38
C HIS A 734 -0.27 -0.87 -38.59
N ASP A 735 0.16 -1.18 -39.81
CA ASP A 735 0.69 -2.51 -40.19
C ASP A 735 2.22 -2.61 -40.13
N GLY A 736 2.91 -1.52 -39.75
CA GLY A 736 4.36 -1.41 -39.73
C GLY A 736 4.99 -0.93 -41.04
N SER A 737 4.19 -0.51 -42.03
CA SER A 737 4.71 0.14 -43.25
C SER A 737 5.37 1.50 -42.99
N GLU A 738 4.88 2.23 -41.98
CA GLU A 738 5.40 3.53 -41.54
C GLU A 738 6.08 3.41 -40.17
N SER A 739 7.36 3.75 -40.09
CA SER A 739 8.18 3.53 -38.89
C SER A 739 7.86 4.45 -37.71
N ASP A 740 7.15 5.55 -37.96
CA ASP A 740 6.73 6.53 -36.96
C ASP A 740 5.40 6.18 -36.29
N ARG A 741 4.74 5.08 -36.70
CA ARG A 741 3.46 4.62 -36.17
C ARG A 741 3.59 3.34 -35.34
N PRO A 742 2.75 3.16 -34.32
CA PRO A 742 2.59 1.86 -33.66
C PRO A 742 2.22 0.79 -34.68
N ASN A 743 2.81 -0.40 -34.57
CA ASN A 743 2.48 -1.56 -35.41
C ASN A 743 1.55 -2.51 -34.64
N PHE A 744 0.26 -2.50 -34.99
CA PHE A 744 -0.76 -3.36 -34.37
C PHE A 744 -0.94 -4.71 -35.07
N LYS A 745 -0.34 -4.88 -36.26
CA LYS A 745 -0.38 -6.15 -37.01
C LYS A 745 0.63 -7.17 -36.48
N ASP A 746 1.74 -6.70 -35.91
CA ASP A 746 2.78 -7.57 -35.38
C ASP A 746 2.35 -8.26 -34.07
N ASN A 747 1.84 -9.47 -34.22
CA ASN A 747 1.43 -10.34 -33.12
C ASN A 747 2.56 -11.29 -32.66
N SER A 748 3.80 -11.07 -33.10
CA SER A 748 4.92 -11.89 -32.66
C SER A 748 5.26 -11.62 -31.18
N PRO A 749 5.77 -12.62 -30.44
CA PRO A 749 6.14 -12.45 -29.04
C PRO A 749 7.26 -11.41 -28.87
N GLY A 750 6.98 -10.37 -28.08
CA GLY A 750 7.90 -9.31 -27.70
C GLY A 750 8.46 -9.49 -26.28
N ASN A 751 8.76 -8.38 -25.61
CA ASN A 751 9.28 -8.39 -24.24
C ASN A 751 8.29 -9.08 -23.28
N ALA A 752 8.84 -9.85 -22.34
CA ALA A 752 8.09 -10.68 -21.39
C ALA A 752 7.12 -11.70 -22.02
N GLY A 753 7.18 -11.95 -23.34
CA GLY A 753 6.29 -12.90 -24.03
C GLY A 753 4.96 -12.30 -24.50
N PHE A 754 4.74 -11.00 -24.28
CA PHE A 754 3.56 -10.28 -24.77
C PHE A 754 3.76 -9.84 -26.22
N ALA A 755 2.72 -9.90 -27.04
CA ALA A 755 2.78 -9.53 -28.45
C ALA A 755 3.23 -8.07 -28.66
N ASN A 756 3.99 -7.80 -29.74
CA ASN A 756 4.40 -6.44 -30.07
C ASN A 756 3.22 -5.49 -30.30
N SER A 757 2.08 -5.97 -30.78
CA SER A 757 0.84 -5.21 -30.90
C SER A 757 0.29 -4.74 -29.53
N TYR A 758 0.46 -5.54 -28.48
CA TYR A 758 0.12 -5.14 -27.11
C TYR A 758 1.07 -4.04 -26.62
N HIS A 759 2.40 -4.24 -26.76
CA HIS A 759 3.45 -3.24 -26.46
C HIS A 759 3.21 -1.91 -27.19
N ALA A 760 2.64 -1.97 -28.39
CA ALA A 760 2.31 -0.80 -29.19
C ALA A 760 1.07 -0.05 -28.69
N LEU A 761 0.13 -0.69 -27.99
CA LEU A 761 -1.17 -0.10 -27.59
C LEU A 761 -1.24 0.29 -26.11
N HIS A 762 -0.85 -0.61 -25.20
CA HIS A 762 -1.02 -0.39 -23.76
C HIS A 762 -0.37 0.90 -23.20
N PRO A 763 0.68 1.51 -23.82
CA PRO A 763 1.21 2.80 -23.41
C PRO A 763 0.21 3.97 -23.42
N TYR A 764 -0.81 3.89 -24.27
CA TYR A 764 -1.80 4.96 -24.46
C TYR A 764 -2.98 4.88 -23.49
N VAL A 765 -2.91 3.95 -22.52
CA VAL A 765 -3.93 3.73 -21.49
C VAL A 765 -3.43 4.22 -20.13
N ARG A 766 -4.28 4.97 -19.42
CA ARG A 766 -4.07 5.28 -18.01
C ARG A 766 -4.85 4.27 -17.16
N ARG A 767 -4.18 3.71 -16.16
CA ARG A 767 -4.67 2.58 -15.34
C ARG A 767 -3.96 2.56 -13.98
N PRO A 768 -4.53 1.93 -12.95
CA PRO A 768 -3.82 1.70 -11.69
C PRO A 768 -2.67 0.72 -11.92
N GLY A 769 -1.48 1.05 -11.41
CA GLY A 769 -0.38 0.08 -11.36
C GLY A 769 -0.69 -1.11 -10.43
N PRO A 770 0.09 -2.21 -10.51
CA PRO A 770 -0.03 -3.38 -9.64
C PRO A 770 0.14 -3.06 -8.15
N GLU A 771 0.70 -1.89 -7.84
CA GLU A 771 0.92 -1.39 -6.48
C GLU A 771 0.44 0.06 -6.33
N SER A 772 -0.71 0.37 -6.96
CA SER A 772 -1.36 1.67 -6.83
C SER A 772 -1.73 2.00 -5.37
N ASP A 773 -1.91 3.29 -5.10
CA ASP A 773 -2.29 3.87 -3.79
C ASP A 773 -3.36 3.03 -3.07
N ILE A 774 -3.16 2.66 -1.80
CA ILE A 774 -4.09 1.84 -1.01
C ILE A 774 -5.36 2.61 -0.63
N HIS A 775 -5.30 3.94 -0.56
CA HIS A 775 -6.45 4.74 -0.16
C HIS A 775 -7.62 4.57 -1.12
N LEU A 776 -8.82 4.86 -0.62
CA LEU A 776 -10.02 4.85 -1.45
C LEU A 776 -9.86 5.88 -2.57
N MET A 777 -9.89 5.41 -3.81
CA MET A 777 -9.72 6.28 -4.97
C MET A 777 -10.92 7.20 -5.15
N ARG A 778 -10.64 8.40 -5.63
CA ARG A 778 -11.68 9.32 -6.09
C ARG A 778 -12.48 8.64 -7.20
N PRO A 779 -13.82 8.80 -7.23
CA PRO A 779 -14.62 8.33 -8.35
C PRO A 779 -14.05 8.89 -9.66
N MET A 780 -14.03 8.04 -10.68
CA MET A 780 -13.47 8.33 -12.01
C MET A 780 -11.96 8.62 -12.04
N GLU A 781 -11.19 8.31 -10.98
CA GLU A 781 -9.74 8.52 -10.96
C GLU A 781 -9.08 7.84 -12.17
N TYR A 782 -9.37 6.58 -12.46
CA TYR A 782 -8.84 5.84 -13.63
C TYR A 782 -9.87 5.61 -14.73
N HIS A 783 -10.86 6.51 -14.85
CA HIS A 783 -11.90 6.40 -15.86
C HIS A 783 -11.32 6.33 -17.28
N ALA A 784 -11.95 5.55 -18.17
CA ALA A 784 -11.49 5.35 -19.54
C ALA A 784 -11.24 6.67 -20.30
N SER A 785 -12.06 7.70 -20.07
CA SER A 785 -11.89 9.04 -20.66
C SER A 785 -10.58 9.76 -20.30
N THR A 786 -9.84 9.28 -19.31
CA THR A 786 -8.50 9.81 -18.94
C THR A 786 -7.36 9.15 -19.73
N SER A 787 -7.67 8.15 -20.56
CA SER A 787 -6.70 7.48 -21.43
C SER A 787 -6.56 8.22 -22.77
N GLU A 788 -5.33 8.46 -23.20
CA GLU A 788 -5.03 9.09 -24.49
C GLU A 788 -5.68 8.33 -25.66
N LEU A 789 -5.70 6.99 -25.61
CA LEU A 789 -6.35 6.15 -26.62
C LEU A 789 -7.83 6.54 -26.82
N ILE A 790 -8.59 6.61 -25.73
CA ILE A 790 -10.03 6.90 -25.75
C ILE A 790 -10.27 8.33 -26.24
N GLN A 791 -9.51 9.29 -25.71
CA GLN A 791 -9.60 10.69 -26.13
C GLN A 791 -9.33 10.88 -27.63
N MET A 792 -8.34 10.17 -28.17
CA MET A 792 -7.99 10.24 -29.59
C MET A 792 -9.09 9.66 -30.49
N LEU A 793 -9.68 8.53 -30.08
CA LEU A 793 -10.76 7.87 -30.81
C LEU A 793 -12.04 8.70 -30.77
N GLU A 794 -12.42 9.25 -29.62
CA GLU A 794 -13.60 10.12 -29.50
C GLU A 794 -13.48 11.39 -30.36
N LYS A 795 -12.27 11.93 -30.52
CA LYS A 795 -11.99 13.07 -31.42
C LYS A 795 -12.14 12.70 -32.90
N GLY A 796 -12.16 11.41 -33.26
CA GLY A 796 -12.34 10.93 -34.62
C GLY A 796 -11.04 10.65 -35.38
N HIS A 797 -10.02 10.10 -34.71
CA HIS A 797 -8.71 9.71 -35.26
C HIS A 797 -8.76 9.23 -36.72
N HIS A 798 -8.43 10.12 -37.67
CA HIS A 798 -8.46 9.86 -39.13
C HIS A 798 -9.75 9.23 -39.67
N GLY A 799 -10.89 9.55 -39.07
CA GLY A 799 -12.21 9.06 -39.49
C GLY A 799 -12.51 7.62 -39.07
N VAL A 800 -11.67 7.00 -38.23
CA VAL A 800 -11.94 5.69 -37.64
C VAL A 800 -13.17 5.79 -36.72
N GLU A 801 -14.14 4.90 -36.93
CA GLU A 801 -15.33 4.75 -36.09
C GLU A 801 -15.38 3.30 -35.62
N LEU A 802 -15.49 3.12 -34.30
CA LEU A 802 -15.71 1.81 -33.70
C LEU A 802 -17.22 1.54 -33.60
N ASP A 803 -17.60 0.29 -33.78
CA ASP A 803 -18.93 -0.17 -33.43
C ASP A 803 -19.06 -0.34 -31.90
N GLU A 804 -20.29 -0.60 -31.44
CA GLU A 804 -20.61 -0.74 -30.01
C GLU A 804 -19.79 -1.85 -29.34
N ASP A 805 -19.60 -2.99 -30.02
CA ASP A 805 -18.79 -4.11 -29.51
C ASP A 805 -17.31 -3.72 -29.39
N GLY A 806 -16.75 -3.01 -30.39
CA GLY A 806 -15.39 -2.48 -30.34
C GLY A 806 -15.17 -1.52 -29.17
N TRP A 807 -16.12 -0.59 -28.92
CA TRP A 807 -16.08 0.29 -27.75
C TRP A 807 -16.16 -0.49 -26.44
N ASN A 808 -17.12 -1.40 -26.31
CA ASN A 808 -17.32 -2.20 -25.11
C ASN A 808 -16.07 -3.03 -24.76
N ARG A 809 -15.40 -3.62 -25.75
CA ARG A 809 -14.18 -4.40 -25.57
C ARG A 809 -12.99 -3.55 -25.11
N LEU A 810 -12.77 -2.39 -25.75
CA LEU A 810 -11.66 -1.50 -25.38
C LEU A 810 -11.86 -0.89 -24.00
N VAL A 811 -13.06 -0.40 -23.69
CA VAL A 811 -13.38 0.16 -22.37
C VAL A 811 -13.24 -0.91 -21.29
N THR A 812 -13.81 -2.10 -21.50
CA THR A 812 -13.71 -3.20 -20.53
C THR A 812 -12.25 -3.63 -20.32
N TRP A 813 -11.43 -3.64 -21.38
CA TRP A 813 -10.00 -3.94 -21.24
C TRP A 813 -9.26 -2.91 -20.38
N ILE A 814 -9.58 -1.62 -20.53
CA ILE A 814 -9.02 -0.55 -19.68
C ILE A 814 -9.49 -0.71 -18.24
N ASP A 815 -10.79 -0.87 -18.03
CA ASP A 815 -11.41 -1.01 -16.70
C ASP A 815 -10.91 -2.25 -15.94
N LEU A 816 -10.57 -3.32 -16.65
CA LEU A 816 -9.99 -4.54 -16.10
C LEU A 816 -8.46 -4.44 -15.92
N ASN A 817 -7.85 -3.27 -16.01
CA ASN A 817 -6.41 -3.08 -15.83
C ASN A 817 -5.55 -3.83 -16.88
N VAL A 818 -5.97 -3.73 -18.14
CA VAL A 818 -5.28 -4.18 -19.37
C VAL A 818 -4.75 -5.62 -19.40
N PRO A 819 -5.52 -6.65 -19.00
CA PRO A 819 -5.03 -8.02 -19.00
C PRO A 819 -4.59 -8.45 -20.41
N TYR A 820 -3.40 -9.06 -20.51
CA TYR A 820 -2.95 -9.68 -21.76
C TYR A 820 -3.34 -11.15 -21.82
N HIS A 821 -2.92 -11.93 -20.81
CA HIS A 821 -3.29 -13.34 -20.68
C HIS A 821 -4.66 -13.46 -20.01
N ALA A 822 -5.54 -14.23 -20.63
CA ALA A 822 -6.85 -14.55 -20.09
C ALA A 822 -6.78 -15.58 -18.95
N THR A 823 -5.76 -16.43 -18.97
CA THR A 823 -5.62 -17.55 -18.04
C THR A 823 -4.15 -17.83 -17.70
N TRP A 824 -3.87 -18.51 -16.58
CA TRP A 824 -2.50 -18.85 -16.17
C TRP A 824 -1.85 -19.90 -17.08
N MET A 825 -2.64 -20.64 -17.85
CA MET A 825 -2.16 -21.57 -18.87
C MET A 825 -1.50 -20.88 -20.08
N GLN A 826 -1.72 -19.57 -20.26
CA GLN A 826 -1.19 -18.81 -21.40
C GLN A 826 0.13 -18.09 -21.09
N GLN A 827 0.53 -18.02 -19.82
CA GLN A 827 1.71 -17.26 -19.40
C GLN A 827 3.02 -17.78 -20.04
N ARG A 828 4.03 -16.91 -20.12
CA ARG A 828 5.36 -17.25 -20.68
C ARG A 828 6.06 -18.46 -20.05
N ASN A 829 5.82 -18.70 -18.75
CA ASN A 829 6.46 -19.74 -17.95
C ASN A 829 5.57 -21.00 -17.81
N TYR A 830 4.61 -21.20 -18.71
CA TYR A 830 3.78 -22.39 -18.70
C TYR A 830 4.61 -23.69 -18.64
N SER A 831 4.12 -24.65 -17.86
CA SER A 831 4.67 -25.99 -17.79
C SER A 831 3.57 -27.02 -17.57
N GLU A 832 3.85 -28.30 -17.81
CA GLU A 832 2.93 -29.39 -17.45
C GLU A 832 2.56 -29.35 -15.95
N LYS A 833 3.45 -28.83 -15.09
CA LYS A 833 3.16 -28.62 -13.67
C LYS A 833 2.08 -27.57 -13.43
N THR A 834 1.96 -26.57 -14.30
CA THR A 834 0.88 -25.56 -14.24
C THR A 834 -0.47 -26.25 -14.45
N LYS A 835 -0.56 -27.11 -15.47
CA LYS A 835 -1.77 -27.88 -15.77
C LYS A 835 -2.18 -28.80 -14.62
N VAL A 836 -1.24 -29.59 -14.10
CA VAL A 836 -1.48 -30.50 -12.97
C VAL A 836 -1.96 -29.74 -11.74
N GLN A 837 -1.41 -28.56 -11.47
CA GLN A 837 -1.85 -27.71 -10.35
C GLN A 837 -3.26 -27.14 -10.57
N ALA A 838 -3.59 -26.72 -11.79
CA ALA A 838 -4.93 -26.25 -12.13
C ALA A 838 -5.97 -27.36 -11.93
N GLU A 839 -5.70 -28.57 -12.45
CA GLU A 839 -6.54 -29.76 -12.25
C GLU A 839 -6.70 -30.09 -10.77
N ARG A 840 -5.60 -30.08 -10.00
CA ARG A 840 -5.64 -30.33 -8.56
C ARG A 840 -6.44 -29.27 -7.79
N THR A 841 -6.35 -28.00 -8.19
CA THR A 841 -7.12 -26.91 -7.58
C THR A 841 -8.62 -27.12 -7.78
N ILE A 842 -9.04 -27.58 -8.96
CA ILE A 842 -10.44 -27.93 -9.25
C ILE A 842 -10.91 -29.09 -8.36
N GLU A 843 -10.08 -30.12 -8.18
CA GLU A 843 -10.39 -31.23 -7.26
C GLU A 843 -10.59 -30.76 -5.82
N MET A 844 -9.73 -29.86 -5.34
CA MET A 844 -9.82 -29.31 -3.98
C MET A 844 -11.07 -28.45 -3.79
N LYS A 845 -11.43 -27.63 -4.79
CA LYS A 845 -12.68 -26.84 -4.80
C LYS A 845 -13.92 -27.75 -4.77
N ARG A 846 -13.96 -28.83 -5.57
CA ARG A 846 -15.05 -29.80 -5.53
C ARG A 846 -15.16 -30.48 -4.17
N ALA A 847 -14.01 -30.86 -3.59
CA ALA A 847 -13.98 -31.56 -2.31
C ALA A 847 -14.44 -30.68 -1.13
N PHE A 848 -13.96 -29.44 -1.07
CA PHE A 848 -14.08 -28.63 0.14
C PHE A 848 -14.96 -27.38 -0.01
N ALA A 849 -15.21 -26.88 -1.22
CA ALA A 849 -16.01 -25.67 -1.46
C ALA A 849 -17.38 -25.94 -2.13
N CYS A 850 -17.69 -27.22 -2.42
CA CYS A 850 -18.86 -27.63 -3.21
C CYS A 850 -18.97 -26.90 -4.56
N LEU A 851 -17.82 -26.59 -5.18
CA LEU A 851 -17.76 -25.79 -6.39
C LEU A 851 -17.05 -26.56 -7.50
N ASP A 852 -17.73 -26.77 -8.64
CA ASP A 852 -17.15 -27.32 -9.87
C ASP A 852 -16.90 -26.18 -10.88
N ASP A 853 -15.86 -25.38 -10.60
CA ASP A 853 -15.48 -24.25 -11.43
C ASP A 853 -14.06 -24.40 -11.97
N ASN A 854 -13.93 -24.26 -13.29
CA ASN A 854 -12.64 -24.18 -13.98
C ASN A 854 -12.38 -22.74 -14.41
N ILE A 855 -11.55 -22.04 -13.64
CA ILE A 855 -11.14 -20.65 -13.94
C ILE A 855 -10.30 -20.53 -15.21
N GLU A 856 -9.63 -21.62 -15.62
CA GLU A 856 -8.81 -21.68 -16.83
C GLU A 856 -9.63 -21.99 -18.08
N TRP A 857 -10.95 -22.15 -17.96
CA TRP A 857 -11.80 -22.45 -19.11
C TRP A 857 -11.85 -21.28 -20.10
N MET A 858 -11.71 -21.61 -21.38
CA MET A 858 -11.86 -20.71 -22.52
C MET A 858 -12.78 -21.36 -23.57
N PRO A 859 -13.55 -20.58 -24.34
CA PRO A 859 -14.32 -21.13 -25.45
C PRO A 859 -13.39 -21.72 -26.53
N GLU A 860 -13.78 -22.87 -27.09
CA GLU A 860 -12.99 -23.60 -28.10
C GLU A 860 -12.96 -22.91 -29.48
N ASP A 861 -13.87 -21.95 -29.71
CA ASP A 861 -13.95 -21.23 -30.99
C ASP A 861 -12.64 -20.51 -31.32
N GLU A 862 -12.22 -20.64 -32.57
CA GLU A 862 -11.06 -19.93 -33.10
C GLU A 862 -11.25 -18.41 -32.94
N ILE A 863 -10.19 -17.72 -32.52
CA ILE A 863 -10.22 -16.25 -32.41
C ILE A 863 -10.47 -15.70 -33.81
N VAL A 864 -11.66 -15.16 -34.03
CA VAL A 864 -12.02 -14.54 -35.30
C VAL A 864 -11.18 -13.28 -35.48
N ARG A 865 -10.39 -13.25 -36.56
CA ARG A 865 -9.60 -12.09 -36.98
C ARG A 865 -10.38 -11.40 -38.11
N PRO A 866 -11.20 -10.39 -37.80
CA PRO A 866 -12.02 -9.74 -38.82
C PRO A 866 -11.15 -9.03 -39.86
N ASP A 867 -11.66 -8.95 -41.09
CA ASP A 867 -11.03 -8.12 -42.12
C ASP A 867 -11.05 -6.65 -41.70
N PHE A 868 -9.97 -5.95 -42.06
CA PHE A 868 -9.85 -4.53 -41.85
C PHE A 868 -10.89 -3.76 -42.68
N VAL A 869 -11.56 -2.81 -42.03
CA VAL A 869 -12.55 -1.91 -42.62
C VAL A 869 -11.92 -0.54 -42.75
N MET A 870 -11.65 -0.13 -44.01
CA MET A 870 -11.20 1.23 -44.31
C MET A 870 -12.24 2.25 -43.80
N PRO A 871 -11.82 3.29 -43.06
CA PRO A 871 -12.67 4.42 -42.71
C PRO A 871 -13.37 5.01 -43.93
N SER A 872 -14.68 5.23 -43.83
CA SER A 872 -15.53 5.71 -44.93
C SER A 872 -15.55 7.23 -45.07
N LYS A 873 -15.13 7.96 -44.03
CA LYS A 873 -15.12 9.43 -44.03
C LYS A 873 -13.96 9.96 -44.86
N GLU A 874 -14.28 10.71 -45.91
CA GLU A 874 -13.29 11.50 -46.64
C GLU A 874 -12.65 12.52 -45.68
N LYS A 875 -11.33 12.69 -45.79
CA LYS A 875 -10.63 13.75 -45.08
C LYS A 875 -11.19 15.10 -45.57
N VAL A 876 -11.88 15.82 -44.68
CA VAL A 876 -12.40 17.14 -45.01
C VAL A 876 -11.21 18.10 -45.09
N ASP A 877 -10.95 18.63 -46.28
CA ASP A 877 -9.90 19.63 -46.50
C ASP A 877 -10.47 21.02 -46.22
N TYR A 878 -10.13 21.56 -45.06
CA TYR A 878 -10.56 22.88 -44.65
C TYR A 878 -9.57 23.93 -45.16
N GLN A 879 -10.10 25.04 -45.70
CA GLN A 879 -9.25 26.15 -46.08
C GLN A 879 -8.71 26.89 -44.86
N ALA A 880 -7.43 27.26 -44.90
CA ALA A 880 -6.82 28.11 -43.88
C ALA A 880 -7.55 29.45 -43.81
N VAL A 881 -7.98 29.83 -42.61
CA VAL A 881 -8.61 31.12 -42.36
C VAL A 881 -7.52 32.15 -42.13
N GLN A 882 -7.62 33.29 -42.80
CA GLN A 882 -6.67 34.40 -42.70
C GLN A 882 -7.45 35.70 -42.45
N ILE A 883 -6.94 36.55 -41.57
CA ILE A 883 -7.51 37.88 -41.30
C ILE A 883 -6.39 38.92 -41.28
N GLU A 884 -6.71 40.15 -41.65
CA GLU A 884 -5.76 41.26 -41.57
C GLU A 884 -5.35 41.52 -40.12
N GLY A 885 -4.05 41.69 -39.89
CA GLY A 885 -3.50 41.95 -38.56
C GLY A 885 -3.28 40.72 -37.68
N TRP A 886 -3.37 39.50 -38.22
CA TRP A 886 -3.07 38.25 -37.52
C TRP A 886 -2.13 37.36 -38.38
N PRO A 887 -1.07 36.74 -37.82
CA PRO A 887 -0.56 36.88 -36.45
C PRO A 887 -0.08 38.31 -36.14
N LEU A 888 0.05 38.66 -34.86
CA LEU A 888 0.50 39.99 -34.44
C LEU A 888 1.99 40.17 -34.72
N SER A 889 2.39 41.36 -35.19
CA SER A 889 3.81 41.71 -35.27
C SER A 889 4.44 41.84 -33.87
N GLU A 890 5.74 41.58 -33.73
CA GLU A 890 6.45 41.71 -32.44
C GLU A 890 6.23 43.10 -31.79
N ALA A 891 6.24 44.17 -32.59
CA ALA A 891 5.97 45.52 -32.11
C ALA A 891 4.54 45.68 -31.55
N MET A 892 3.55 45.02 -32.17
CA MET A 892 2.17 45.00 -31.66
C MET A 892 2.06 44.18 -30.38
N VAL A 893 2.69 43.00 -30.33
CA VAL A 893 2.74 42.15 -29.13
C VAL A 893 3.34 42.93 -27.95
N GLN A 894 4.47 43.61 -28.15
CA GLN A 894 5.11 44.44 -27.11
C GLN A 894 4.24 45.65 -26.71
N LYS A 895 3.58 46.31 -27.66
CA LYS A 895 2.67 47.43 -27.37
C LYS A 895 1.44 46.97 -26.59
N MET A 896 1.03 45.71 -26.79
CA MET A 896 -0.09 45.07 -26.11
C MET A 896 0.34 44.33 -24.82
N ALA A 897 1.62 44.43 -24.42
CA ALA A 897 2.14 43.79 -23.22
C ALA A 897 1.42 44.27 -21.94
N SER A 898 1.08 43.32 -21.09
CA SER A 898 0.06 43.45 -20.06
C SER A 898 0.49 44.33 -18.88
N ALA A 899 -0.32 45.32 -18.54
CA ALA A 899 -0.34 45.86 -17.17
C ALA A 899 -0.73 44.73 -16.20
N THR A 900 -0.15 44.71 -15.00
CA THR A 900 -0.53 43.78 -13.94
C THR A 900 -1.33 44.47 -12.85
N ARG A 901 -2.15 43.69 -12.15
CA ARG A 901 -2.92 44.11 -10.98
C ARG A 901 -2.90 42.99 -9.95
N ASP A 902 -2.56 43.33 -8.72
CA ASP A 902 -2.74 42.42 -7.58
C ASP A 902 -4.15 42.54 -7.01
N VAL A 903 -4.74 41.39 -6.70
CA VAL A 903 -6.04 41.26 -6.03
C VAL A 903 -5.85 40.42 -4.78
N GLU A 904 -6.28 40.95 -3.65
CA GLU A 904 -6.27 40.25 -2.37
C GLU A 904 -7.56 39.45 -2.23
N ILE A 905 -7.44 38.15 -1.93
CA ILE A 905 -8.54 37.20 -1.76
C ILE A 905 -8.27 36.39 -0.49
N ASP A 906 -8.98 36.72 0.58
CA ASP A 906 -8.98 35.97 1.85
C ASP A 906 -7.56 35.70 2.44
N GLY A 907 -6.73 36.73 2.44
CA GLY A 907 -5.35 36.73 2.92
C GLY A 907 -4.31 36.26 1.91
N GLN A 908 -4.70 36.00 0.65
CA GLN A 908 -3.80 35.61 -0.43
C GLN A 908 -3.79 36.66 -1.54
N THR A 909 -2.61 36.99 -2.08
CA THR A 909 -2.49 37.90 -3.21
C THR A 909 -2.39 37.11 -4.51
N ILE A 910 -3.30 37.37 -5.46
CA ILE A 910 -3.27 36.84 -6.81
C ILE A 910 -2.99 37.98 -7.80
N THR A 911 -1.92 37.85 -8.58
CA THR A 911 -1.59 38.80 -9.65
C THR A 911 -2.35 38.43 -10.93
N PHE A 912 -2.97 39.42 -11.56
CA PHE A 912 -3.66 39.30 -12.84
C PHE A 912 -2.95 40.14 -13.91
N ALA A 913 -2.85 39.60 -15.12
CA ALA A 913 -2.40 40.30 -16.32
C ALA A 913 -3.60 40.79 -17.13
N ARG A 914 -3.53 42.03 -17.64
CA ARG A 914 -4.54 42.60 -18.53
C ARG A 914 -4.38 42.06 -19.95
N ILE A 915 -5.28 41.19 -20.37
CA ILE A 915 -5.33 40.61 -21.70
C ILE A 915 -6.07 41.55 -22.65
N PRO A 916 -5.49 41.91 -23.81
CA PRO A 916 -6.06 42.91 -24.71
C PRO A 916 -7.29 42.38 -25.48
N ALA A 917 -8.19 43.29 -25.88
CA ALA A 917 -9.20 42.99 -26.91
C ALA A 917 -8.53 42.78 -28.28
N GLY A 918 -9.15 41.99 -29.15
CA GLY A 918 -8.61 41.70 -30.47
C GLY A 918 -9.41 40.68 -31.25
N ARG A 919 -8.94 40.37 -32.46
CA ARG A 919 -9.48 39.30 -33.31
C ARG A 919 -8.36 38.34 -33.68
N PHE A 920 -8.66 37.06 -33.73
CA PHE A 920 -7.68 36.03 -34.07
C PHE A 920 -8.32 34.86 -34.81
N VAL A 921 -7.47 34.03 -35.39
CA VAL A 921 -7.88 32.75 -35.98
C VAL A 921 -7.78 31.67 -34.90
N MET A 922 -8.93 31.17 -34.47
CA MET A 922 -9.07 30.10 -33.48
C MET A 922 -9.11 28.73 -34.16
N GLY A 923 -8.49 27.73 -33.53
CA GLY A 923 -8.39 26.37 -34.04
C GLY A 923 -7.13 26.10 -34.86
N SER A 924 -7.03 24.87 -35.36
CA SER A 924 -5.87 24.39 -36.10
C SER A 924 -6.28 23.42 -37.20
N LEU A 925 -5.64 23.55 -38.37
CA LEU A 925 -5.76 22.58 -39.46
C LEU A 925 -4.75 21.44 -39.37
N ALA A 926 -3.70 21.62 -38.55
CA ALA A 926 -2.64 20.64 -38.33
C ALA A 926 -2.79 19.89 -36.98
N GLY A 927 -3.79 20.25 -36.18
CA GLY A 927 -4.08 19.66 -34.87
C GLY A 927 -4.98 18.43 -34.94
N ALA A 928 -5.59 18.08 -33.81
CA ALA A 928 -6.61 17.04 -33.74
C ALA A 928 -7.87 17.41 -34.52
N ALA A 929 -8.66 16.40 -34.91
CA ALA A 929 -9.82 16.59 -35.78
C ALA A 929 -10.90 17.54 -35.21
N ASP A 930 -11.01 17.63 -33.89
CA ASP A 930 -11.95 18.51 -33.17
C ASP A 930 -11.47 19.96 -33.01
N GLU A 931 -10.31 20.30 -33.57
CA GLU A 931 -9.73 21.66 -33.60
C GLU A 931 -10.03 22.40 -34.91
N ALA A 932 -10.68 21.73 -35.86
CA ALA A 932 -10.99 22.24 -37.20
C ALA A 932 -12.51 22.22 -37.48
N PRO A 933 -13.03 23.08 -38.38
CA PRO A 933 -12.32 24.14 -39.10
C PRO A 933 -11.90 25.31 -38.23
N GLN A 934 -10.89 26.04 -38.70
CA GLN A 934 -10.53 27.33 -38.14
C GLN A 934 -11.67 28.35 -38.28
N SER A 935 -11.74 29.30 -37.36
CA SER A 935 -12.74 30.38 -37.39
C SER A 935 -12.19 31.69 -36.87
N VAL A 936 -12.76 32.80 -37.32
CA VAL A 936 -12.40 34.12 -36.82
C VAL A 936 -13.18 34.39 -35.54
N VAL A 937 -12.46 34.63 -34.45
CA VAL A 937 -13.06 34.91 -33.13
C VAL A 937 -12.67 36.32 -32.68
N GLU A 938 -13.62 37.02 -32.09
CA GLU A 938 -13.45 38.37 -31.55
C GLU A 938 -13.52 38.33 -30.02
N ILE A 939 -12.50 38.91 -29.38
CA ILE A 939 -12.48 39.25 -27.95
C ILE A 939 -12.83 40.73 -27.84
N PRO A 940 -14.09 41.07 -27.52
CA PRO A 940 -14.62 42.43 -27.71
C PRO A 940 -14.10 43.44 -26.68
N LYS A 941 -13.68 42.96 -25.49
CA LYS A 941 -13.20 43.79 -24.40
C LYS A 941 -11.95 43.18 -23.78
N PRO A 942 -11.00 44.01 -23.31
CA PRO A 942 -9.90 43.51 -22.51
C PRO A 942 -10.44 42.99 -21.18
N PHE A 943 -9.85 41.91 -20.68
CA PHE A 943 -10.16 41.29 -19.41
C PHE A 943 -8.88 41.07 -18.60
N TRP A 944 -9.00 40.71 -17.33
CA TRP A 944 -7.85 40.35 -16.52
C TRP A 944 -7.83 38.83 -16.34
N MET A 945 -6.66 38.22 -16.42
CA MET A 945 -6.49 36.77 -16.21
C MET A 945 -5.40 36.55 -15.18
N SER A 946 -5.59 35.60 -14.25
CA SER A 946 -4.56 35.25 -13.28
C SER A 946 -3.26 34.90 -14.01
N VAL A 947 -2.14 35.40 -13.50
CA VAL A 947 -0.82 35.23 -14.16
C VAL A 947 -0.35 33.78 -14.16
N LYS A 948 -0.89 32.97 -13.24
CA LYS A 948 -0.56 31.55 -13.00
C LYS A 948 -1.85 30.76 -12.77
N GLU A 949 -1.77 29.43 -12.75
CA GLU A 949 -2.85 28.58 -12.24
C GLU A 949 -3.12 28.86 -10.76
N ILE A 950 -4.34 28.55 -10.32
CA ILE A 950 -4.69 28.60 -8.89
C ILE A 950 -3.93 27.49 -8.16
N THR A 951 -3.29 27.84 -7.05
CA THR A 951 -2.49 26.88 -6.26
C THR A 951 -3.32 26.14 -5.22
N ASN A 952 -2.77 25.05 -4.68
CA ASN A 952 -3.37 24.33 -3.55
C ASN A 952 -3.61 25.25 -2.34
N GLU A 953 -2.67 26.14 -1.99
CA GLU A 953 -2.85 27.09 -0.88
C GLU A 953 -4.00 28.07 -1.14
N GLN A 954 -4.10 28.58 -2.36
CA GLN A 954 -5.16 29.52 -2.74
C GLN A 954 -6.53 28.83 -2.74
N PHE A 955 -6.62 27.61 -3.28
CA PHE A 955 -7.87 26.84 -3.29
C PHE A 955 -8.32 26.46 -1.87
N ARG A 956 -7.39 26.13 -0.97
CA ARG A 956 -7.71 25.80 0.43
C ARG A 956 -8.29 26.95 1.25
N ARG A 957 -8.24 28.19 0.74
CA ARG A 957 -9.00 29.31 1.33
C ARG A 957 -10.51 29.14 1.13
N PHE A 958 -10.91 28.50 0.03
CA PHE A 958 -12.29 28.13 -0.28
C PHE A 958 -12.67 26.78 0.33
N ASP A 959 -11.88 25.73 0.09
CA ASP A 959 -12.09 24.40 0.68
C ASP A 959 -10.86 23.95 1.48
N PRO A 960 -10.83 24.18 2.81
CA PRO A 960 -9.71 23.78 3.66
C PRO A 960 -9.40 22.29 3.66
N LYS A 961 -10.31 21.43 3.20
CA LYS A 961 -10.14 19.97 3.16
C LYS A 961 -9.64 19.47 1.82
N HIS A 962 -9.46 20.33 0.82
CA HIS A 962 -8.98 19.91 -0.50
C HIS A 962 -7.60 19.27 -0.42
N ASP A 963 -7.50 18.13 -1.08
CA ASP A 963 -6.28 17.36 -1.25
C ASP A 963 -6.13 16.96 -2.72
N SER A 964 -5.07 17.45 -3.35
CA SER A 964 -4.66 17.09 -4.71
C SER A 964 -3.98 15.71 -4.76
N GLY A 965 -3.66 15.09 -3.63
CA GLY A 965 -3.14 13.73 -3.51
C GLY A 965 -1.71 13.55 -4.04
N ALA A 966 -1.43 12.35 -4.53
CA ALA A 966 -0.14 11.96 -5.13
C ALA A 966 -0.29 11.55 -6.61
N ILE A 967 0.83 11.57 -7.33
CA ILE A 967 1.01 10.98 -8.65
C ILE A 967 1.59 9.58 -8.48
N ASP A 968 0.99 8.60 -9.15
CA ASP A 968 1.34 7.19 -9.06
C ASP A 968 2.76 6.89 -9.53
N GLN A 969 3.43 6.01 -8.80
CA GLN A 969 4.65 5.34 -9.23
C GLN A 969 4.30 4.17 -10.15
N GLN A 970 5.30 3.73 -10.92
CA GLN A 970 5.21 2.55 -11.77
C GLN A 970 6.17 1.46 -11.32
N TRP A 971 5.83 0.24 -11.70
CA TRP A 971 6.50 -1.01 -11.43
C TRP A 971 6.17 -1.58 -10.06
N LYS A 972 7.14 -1.69 -9.15
CA LYS A 972 6.95 -2.46 -7.92
C LYS A 972 7.76 -1.95 -6.75
N ASP A 973 7.44 -2.47 -5.57
CA ASP A 973 8.04 -2.17 -4.27
C ASP A 973 7.65 -0.77 -3.74
N HIS A 974 6.41 -0.32 -4.00
CA HIS A 974 5.87 0.96 -3.52
C HIS A 974 5.58 0.91 -2.02
N ILE A 975 5.96 1.96 -1.29
CA ILE A 975 5.74 2.07 0.17
C ILE A 975 5.05 3.37 0.58
N TYR A 976 4.62 4.17 -0.38
CA TYR A 976 3.88 5.41 -0.18
C TYR A 976 2.90 5.59 -1.36
N PRO A 977 1.85 6.43 -1.23
CA PRO A 977 0.84 6.65 -2.27
C PRO A 977 1.39 7.06 -3.65
N GLY A 978 2.56 7.70 -3.67
CA GLY A 978 3.25 8.13 -4.87
C GLY A 978 4.05 9.43 -4.64
N TYR A 979 4.32 10.16 -5.72
CA TYR A 979 4.96 11.48 -5.65
C TYR A 979 3.96 12.56 -5.22
N PRO A 980 4.26 13.41 -4.23
CA PRO A 980 3.33 14.45 -3.77
C PRO A 980 2.90 15.40 -4.90
N ALA A 981 1.60 15.70 -4.97
CA ALA A 981 1.02 16.69 -5.88
C ALA A 981 0.19 17.76 -5.13
N ASN A 982 0.35 17.82 -3.81
CA ASN A 982 -0.50 18.59 -2.90
C ASN A 982 0.26 19.69 -2.14
N ASP A 983 1.49 19.99 -2.55
CA ASP A 983 2.28 21.06 -1.93
C ASP A 983 1.62 22.43 -2.15
N PRO A 984 1.76 23.39 -1.20
CA PRO A 984 1.04 24.67 -1.23
C PRO A 984 1.16 25.47 -2.54
N GLU A 985 2.34 25.47 -3.16
CA GLU A 985 2.64 26.25 -4.37
C GLU A 985 2.30 25.54 -5.68
N MET A 986 2.06 24.22 -5.64
CA MET A 986 1.65 23.44 -6.82
C MET A 986 0.25 23.85 -7.27
N PRO A 987 -0.06 23.75 -8.59
CA PRO A 987 -1.40 23.98 -9.08
C PRO A 987 -2.37 23.02 -8.41
N VAL A 988 -3.57 23.52 -8.12
CA VAL A 988 -4.66 22.66 -7.65
C VAL A 988 -5.09 21.72 -8.77
N ILE A 989 -5.19 20.42 -8.47
CA ILE A 989 -5.65 19.38 -9.41
C ILE A 989 -6.71 18.51 -8.74
N ARG A 990 -7.34 17.59 -9.50
CA ARG A 990 -8.44 16.75 -9.01
C ARG A 990 -9.61 17.58 -8.46
N VAL A 991 -9.81 18.75 -9.07
CA VAL A 991 -10.99 19.59 -8.88
C VAL A 991 -11.90 19.42 -10.09
N SER A 992 -13.20 19.30 -9.83
CA SER A 992 -14.21 19.31 -10.87
C SER A 992 -14.42 20.72 -11.41
N TRP A 993 -15.01 20.82 -12.60
CA TRP A 993 -15.41 22.11 -13.15
C TRP A 993 -16.38 22.84 -12.22
N GLN A 994 -17.30 22.11 -11.58
CA GLN A 994 -18.25 22.65 -10.60
C GLN A 994 -17.54 23.27 -9.39
N GLU A 995 -16.53 22.60 -8.84
CA GLU A 995 -15.72 23.14 -7.74
C GLU A 995 -14.89 24.37 -8.17
N ALA A 996 -14.36 24.36 -9.39
CA ALA A 996 -13.62 25.49 -9.94
C ALA A 996 -14.50 26.74 -10.17
N MET A 997 -15.74 26.55 -10.66
CA MET A 997 -16.73 27.63 -10.75
C MET A 997 -17.17 28.13 -9.37
N ALA A 998 -17.39 27.22 -8.41
CA ALA A 998 -17.74 27.59 -7.03
C ALA A 998 -16.62 28.41 -6.36
N TYR A 999 -15.36 28.09 -6.62
CA TYR A 999 -14.22 28.93 -6.20
C TYR A 999 -14.30 30.33 -6.82
N CYS A 1000 -14.65 30.45 -8.10
CA CYS A 1000 -14.78 31.75 -8.77
C CYS A 1000 -15.93 32.59 -8.19
N ASP A 1001 -17.06 31.96 -7.89
CA ASP A 1001 -18.20 32.62 -7.23
C ASP A 1001 -17.81 33.13 -5.84
N TRP A 1002 -17.18 32.27 -5.04
CA TRP A 1002 -16.65 32.63 -3.72
C TRP A 1002 -15.63 33.78 -3.79
N ALA A 1003 -14.68 33.72 -4.74
CA ALA A 1003 -13.68 34.77 -4.94
C ALA A 1003 -14.33 36.10 -5.39
N SER A 1004 -15.38 36.03 -6.20
CA SER A 1004 -16.18 37.18 -6.59
C SER A 1004 -16.84 37.85 -5.39
N GLU A 1005 -17.43 37.07 -4.49
CA GLU A 1005 -18.04 37.57 -3.26
C GLU A 1005 -17.01 38.26 -2.35
N LYS A 1006 -15.82 37.65 -2.21
CA LYS A 1006 -14.74 38.19 -1.35
C LYS A 1006 -14.17 39.50 -1.85
N THR A 1007 -14.07 39.67 -3.16
CA THR A 1007 -13.39 40.81 -3.80
C THR A 1007 -14.34 41.89 -4.32
N GLY A 1008 -15.62 41.53 -4.50
CA GLY A 1008 -16.59 42.32 -5.25
C GLY A 1008 -16.29 42.40 -6.76
N LEU A 1009 -15.36 41.61 -7.28
CA LEU A 1009 -15.03 41.57 -8.71
C LEU A 1009 -15.84 40.46 -9.39
N SER A 1010 -16.08 40.58 -10.69
CA SER A 1010 -16.78 39.55 -11.47
C SER A 1010 -15.76 38.50 -11.91
N MET A 1011 -15.53 37.49 -11.09
CA MET A 1011 -14.53 36.44 -11.32
C MET A 1011 -15.19 35.17 -11.86
N THR A 1012 -14.58 34.53 -12.85
CA THR A 1012 -15.09 33.31 -13.51
C THR A 1012 -13.93 32.53 -14.14
N LEU A 1013 -14.17 31.29 -14.56
CA LEU A 1013 -13.26 30.59 -15.47
C LEU A 1013 -13.21 31.32 -16.84
N PRO A 1014 -12.08 31.32 -17.56
CA PRO A 1014 -12.02 31.83 -18.93
C PRO A 1014 -12.97 31.02 -19.83
N SER A 1015 -13.56 31.67 -20.83
CA SER A 1015 -14.09 30.94 -21.99
C SER A 1015 -12.96 30.29 -22.76
N GLU A 1016 -13.30 29.28 -23.55
CA GLU A 1016 -12.36 28.59 -24.42
C GLU A 1016 -11.64 29.56 -25.37
N ALA A 1017 -12.36 30.54 -25.93
CA ALA A 1017 -11.79 31.56 -26.80
C ALA A 1017 -10.85 32.51 -26.05
N GLU A 1018 -11.22 32.96 -24.85
CA GLU A 1018 -10.37 33.80 -24.01
C GLU A 1018 -9.07 33.09 -23.65
N TRP A 1019 -9.15 31.78 -23.34
CA TRP A 1019 -7.99 30.96 -23.05
C TRP A 1019 -7.06 30.82 -24.26
N GLU A 1020 -7.58 30.44 -25.44
CA GLU A 1020 -6.74 30.26 -26.63
C GLU A 1020 -6.10 31.57 -27.09
N TRP A 1021 -6.84 32.68 -27.03
CA TRP A 1021 -6.30 34.01 -27.30
C TRP A 1021 -5.12 34.34 -26.37
N ALA A 1022 -5.30 34.09 -25.08
CA ALA A 1022 -4.29 34.32 -24.06
C ALA A 1022 -3.06 33.42 -24.23
N ALA A 1023 -3.24 32.14 -24.59
CA ALA A 1023 -2.16 31.18 -24.81
C ALA A 1023 -1.32 31.57 -26.04
N ARG A 1024 -1.98 31.92 -27.14
CA ARG A 1024 -1.34 32.33 -28.40
C ARG A 1024 -0.52 33.61 -28.27
N ALA A 1025 -1.00 34.57 -27.48
CA ALA A 1025 -0.33 35.85 -27.22
C ALA A 1025 0.21 36.55 -28.50
N GLY A 1026 -0.55 36.48 -29.60
CA GLY A 1026 -0.18 37.04 -30.90
C GLY A 1026 0.34 36.04 -31.94
N SER A 1027 0.63 34.79 -31.55
CA SER A 1027 1.16 33.75 -32.43
C SER A 1027 0.05 32.90 -33.09
N ASP A 1028 0.22 32.58 -34.37
CA ASP A 1028 -0.59 31.60 -35.10
C ASP A 1028 -0.01 30.17 -35.05
N LYS A 1029 1.19 30.01 -34.46
CA LYS A 1029 1.88 28.72 -34.32
C LYS A 1029 1.25 27.84 -33.23
N PRO A 1030 1.58 26.53 -33.18
CA PRO A 1030 1.10 25.64 -32.12
C PRO A 1030 1.42 26.12 -30.71
N PHE A 1031 2.62 26.67 -30.50
CA PHE A 1031 3.05 27.32 -29.26
C PHE A 1031 3.45 28.77 -29.51
N TYR A 1032 3.36 29.64 -28.50
CA TYR A 1032 3.83 31.02 -28.64
C TYR A 1032 5.33 31.10 -28.97
N PHE A 1033 6.12 30.14 -28.50
CA PHE A 1033 7.57 30.06 -28.70
C PHE A 1033 8.00 29.23 -29.93
N GLY A 1034 7.05 28.66 -30.68
CA GLY A 1034 7.33 27.78 -31.82
C GLY A 1034 7.45 26.29 -31.46
N GLU A 1035 7.94 25.46 -32.37
CA GLU A 1035 7.82 23.99 -32.28
C GLU A 1035 9.00 23.26 -31.61
N ALA A 1036 10.06 23.96 -31.23
CA ALA A 1036 11.27 23.37 -30.65
C ALA A 1036 11.65 24.05 -29.33
N GLY A 1037 12.19 23.28 -28.38
CA GLY A 1037 12.82 23.80 -27.17
C GLY A 1037 11.85 24.13 -26.02
N PHE A 1038 10.84 23.30 -25.77
CA PHE A 1038 9.82 23.58 -24.75
C PHE A 1038 10.34 23.50 -23.31
N GLU A 1039 11.51 22.91 -23.05
CA GLU A 1039 12.03 22.61 -21.69
C GLU A 1039 12.22 23.85 -20.80
N LYS A 1040 12.23 25.05 -21.38
CA LYS A 1040 12.27 26.33 -20.64
C LYS A 1040 10.89 27.01 -20.52
N HIS A 1041 9.91 26.52 -21.25
CA HIS A 1041 8.61 27.17 -21.46
C HIS A 1041 7.42 26.36 -20.92
N ALA A 1042 7.56 25.05 -20.76
CA ALA A 1042 6.49 24.18 -20.30
C ALA A 1042 7.02 22.91 -19.62
N ASN A 1043 6.28 22.43 -18.60
CA ASN A 1043 6.42 21.10 -18.02
C ASN A 1043 5.55 20.11 -18.82
N LEU A 1044 6.16 19.16 -19.53
CA LEU A 1044 5.49 18.23 -20.45
C LEU A 1044 6.11 16.83 -20.40
N ALA A 1045 5.46 15.84 -21.00
CA ALA A 1045 5.98 14.46 -21.00
C ALA A 1045 7.27 14.33 -21.80
N ASP A 1046 8.39 14.28 -21.08
CA ASP A 1046 9.73 14.18 -21.63
C ASP A 1046 10.56 13.10 -20.92
N GLN A 1047 11.90 13.13 -21.05
CA GLN A 1047 12.80 12.15 -20.41
C GLN A 1047 12.54 11.92 -18.92
N SER A 1048 12.02 12.91 -18.18
CA SER A 1048 11.69 12.84 -16.76
C SER A 1048 10.72 11.70 -16.46
N ILE A 1049 9.73 11.44 -17.33
CA ILE A 1049 8.69 10.42 -17.17
C ILE A 1049 9.26 9.02 -16.90
N GLY A 1050 10.47 8.72 -17.40
CA GLY A 1050 11.13 7.44 -17.12
C GLY A 1050 11.55 7.26 -15.65
N LEU A 1051 11.41 8.28 -14.81
CA LEU A 1051 11.62 8.22 -13.36
C LEU A 1051 10.40 7.71 -12.60
N LEU A 1052 9.22 7.61 -13.23
CA LEU A 1052 8.04 6.99 -12.63
C LEU A 1052 8.27 5.52 -12.28
N ALA A 1053 9.09 4.83 -13.10
CA ALA A 1053 9.45 3.45 -12.88
C ALA A 1053 10.41 3.33 -11.69
N VAL A 1054 9.98 2.65 -10.61
CA VAL A 1054 10.77 2.47 -9.38
C VAL A 1054 10.97 1.01 -9.02
N ARG A 1055 11.93 0.72 -8.13
CA ARG A 1055 12.14 -0.62 -7.57
C ARG A 1055 12.93 -0.61 -6.27
N GLY A 1056 12.79 -1.70 -5.50
CA GLY A 1056 13.57 -1.96 -4.30
C GLY A 1056 12.95 -1.38 -3.02
N VAL A 1057 13.53 -1.75 -1.88
CA VAL A 1057 13.15 -1.20 -0.57
C VAL A 1057 13.46 0.29 -0.55
N ASP A 1058 12.49 1.11 -0.14
CA ASP A 1058 12.52 2.57 -0.29
C ASP A 1058 12.70 2.96 -1.77
N PRO A 1059 11.61 2.85 -2.56
CA PRO A 1059 11.65 2.69 -4.01
C PRO A 1059 12.46 3.78 -4.68
N GLN A 1060 13.46 3.36 -5.48
CA GLN A 1060 14.33 4.24 -6.24
C GLN A 1060 14.04 4.13 -7.73
N PRO A 1061 14.20 5.22 -8.52
CA PRO A 1061 14.03 5.17 -9.97
C PRO A 1061 14.88 4.06 -10.63
N VAL A 1062 14.29 3.33 -11.57
CA VAL A 1062 14.96 2.30 -12.35
C VAL A 1062 16.08 2.94 -13.17
N ALA A 1063 17.31 2.47 -12.95
CA ALA A 1063 18.49 2.95 -13.66
C ALA A 1063 18.30 2.83 -15.19
N PRO A 1064 18.76 3.81 -16.00
CA PRO A 1064 18.50 3.84 -17.45
C PRO A 1064 18.89 2.55 -18.20
N ASN A 1065 19.96 1.87 -17.78
CA ASN A 1065 20.42 0.62 -18.39
C ASN A 1065 19.57 -0.63 -18.04
N ARG A 1066 18.57 -0.47 -17.17
CA ARG A 1066 17.62 -1.51 -16.75
C ARG A 1066 16.19 -1.19 -17.18
N ARG A 1067 15.97 -0.04 -17.83
CA ARG A 1067 14.67 0.33 -18.36
C ARG A 1067 14.34 -0.53 -19.58
N SER A 1068 13.10 -0.96 -19.68
CA SER A 1068 12.56 -1.79 -20.75
C SER A 1068 11.11 -1.41 -21.03
N PRO A 1069 10.54 -1.81 -22.18
CA PRO A 1069 9.12 -1.55 -22.49
C PRO A 1069 8.11 -2.13 -21.49
N THR A 1070 8.56 -2.94 -20.53
CA THR A 1070 7.72 -3.49 -19.45
C THR A 1070 7.66 -2.59 -18.23
N ASN A 1071 8.67 -1.76 -17.96
CA ASN A 1071 8.71 -0.88 -16.78
C ASN A 1071 8.77 0.60 -17.14
N ASP A 1072 9.16 0.93 -18.35
CA ASP A 1072 9.29 2.29 -18.86
C ASP A 1072 8.61 2.36 -20.23
N PHE A 1073 7.30 2.63 -20.20
CA PHE A 1073 6.43 2.51 -21.37
C PHE A 1073 5.63 3.78 -21.68
N VAL A 1074 5.55 4.75 -20.76
CA VAL A 1074 4.70 5.93 -20.96
C VAL A 1074 5.21 6.79 -22.13
N PRO A 1075 4.35 7.14 -23.11
CA PRO A 1075 4.75 7.94 -24.26
C PRO A 1075 5.29 9.32 -23.85
N ARG A 1076 6.42 9.72 -24.44
CA ARG A 1076 7.11 11.00 -24.14
C ARG A 1076 7.97 11.48 -25.30
N ASP A 1077 8.38 12.74 -25.29
CA ASP A 1077 9.38 13.27 -26.21
C ASP A 1077 10.79 13.19 -25.60
N ASN A 1078 11.55 12.17 -26.00
CA ASN A 1078 12.90 11.95 -25.48
C ASN A 1078 13.95 12.98 -25.94
N ARG A 1079 13.59 13.96 -26.79
CA ARG A 1079 14.53 14.99 -27.26
C ARG A 1079 14.75 16.09 -26.22
N PHE A 1080 13.84 16.22 -25.25
CA PHE A 1080 13.80 17.31 -24.28
C PHE A 1080 13.85 16.77 -22.83
N ASN A 1081 14.19 17.65 -21.90
CA ASN A 1081 14.24 17.37 -20.47
C ASN A 1081 14.10 18.69 -19.67
N ASP A 1082 12.92 18.93 -19.12
CA ASP A 1082 12.52 20.05 -18.29
C ASP A 1082 12.88 19.84 -16.80
N GLY A 1083 13.26 18.60 -16.44
CA GLY A 1083 13.63 18.20 -15.08
C GLY A 1083 12.46 17.99 -14.13
N ALA A 1084 11.21 18.10 -14.59
CA ALA A 1084 9.99 17.98 -13.80
C ALA A 1084 9.30 16.63 -14.04
N LEU A 1085 9.17 15.80 -12.99
CA LEU A 1085 8.50 14.50 -13.07
C LEU A 1085 6.98 14.60 -12.90
N THR A 1086 6.53 15.57 -12.12
CA THR A 1086 5.15 15.79 -11.67
C THR A 1086 4.80 17.26 -11.86
N PRO A 1087 3.55 17.71 -11.57
CA PRO A 1087 3.28 19.13 -11.47
C PRO A 1087 4.29 19.80 -10.53
N GLN A 1088 4.75 20.98 -10.92
CA GLN A 1088 5.67 21.80 -10.13
C GLN A 1088 4.91 23.00 -9.55
N GLY A 1089 5.56 23.75 -8.65
CA GLY A 1089 5.04 25.05 -8.23
C GLY A 1089 4.70 25.93 -9.44
N THR A 1090 3.67 26.77 -9.34
CA THR A 1090 3.22 27.55 -10.50
C THR A 1090 4.22 28.64 -10.89
N GLY A 1091 4.40 28.87 -12.19
CA GLY A 1091 5.25 29.90 -12.77
C GLY A 1091 6.76 29.63 -12.71
N GLN A 1092 7.17 28.38 -12.82
CA GLN A 1092 8.60 27.98 -12.85
C GLN A 1092 9.20 28.06 -14.26
N PHE A 1093 8.37 28.14 -15.30
CA PHE A 1093 8.78 28.24 -16.71
C PHE A 1093 8.68 29.67 -17.23
N LEU A 1094 9.21 29.92 -18.43
CA LEU A 1094 9.15 31.26 -19.04
C LEU A 1094 7.71 31.65 -19.40
N PRO A 1095 7.27 32.87 -19.08
CA PRO A 1095 5.95 33.34 -19.45
C PRO A 1095 5.87 33.62 -20.95
N ASN A 1096 4.65 33.59 -21.48
CA ASN A 1096 4.38 34.07 -22.82
C ASN A 1096 4.54 35.61 -22.91
N PRO A 1097 4.51 36.21 -24.12
CA PRO A 1097 4.69 37.65 -24.30
C PRO A 1097 3.70 38.57 -23.55
N TRP A 1098 2.58 38.03 -23.04
CA TRP A 1098 1.62 38.76 -22.22
C TRP A 1098 1.80 38.54 -20.71
N GLY A 1099 2.88 37.88 -20.32
CA GLY A 1099 3.26 37.66 -18.93
C GLY A 1099 2.51 36.51 -18.26
N LEU A 1100 1.85 35.63 -19.03
CA LEU A 1100 1.16 34.46 -18.49
C LEU A 1100 2.09 33.25 -18.46
N TYR A 1101 2.10 32.55 -17.33
CA TYR A 1101 2.89 31.34 -17.12
C TYR A 1101 2.06 30.09 -17.39
N ASP A 1102 2.76 29.00 -17.70
CA ASP A 1102 2.24 27.61 -17.73
C ASP A 1102 1.11 27.33 -18.73
N MET A 1103 0.79 28.27 -19.63
CA MET A 1103 -0.26 28.12 -20.66
C MET A 1103 -0.10 26.91 -21.60
N HIS A 1104 1.06 26.25 -21.60
CA HIS A 1104 1.37 25.12 -22.48
C HIS A 1104 1.87 23.88 -21.72
N GLY A 1105 1.71 23.80 -20.40
CA GLY A 1105 2.23 22.67 -19.62
C GLY A 1105 1.85 22.73 -18.14
N ASN A 1106 2.51 21.91 -17.33
CA ASN A 1106 2.25 21.75 -15.89
C ASN A 1106 0.91 21.02 -15.63
N VAL A 1107 -0.23 21.71 -15.79
CA VAL A 1107 -1.57 21.10 -15.74
C VAL A 1107 -2.45 21.65 -16.85
N ALA A 1108 -3.36 20.82 -17.36
CA ALA A 1108 -4.41 21.32 -18.24
C ALA A 1108 -5.47 22.08 -17.41
N GLU A 1109 -6.31 22.88 -18.04
CA GLU A 1109 -7.13 23.85 -17.30
C GLU A 1109 -8.60 23.86 -17.74
N TRP A 1110 -9.50 23.86 -16.76
CA TRP A 1110 -10.93 24.06 -16.99
C TRP A 1110 -11.22 25.44 -17.62
N THR A 1111 -12.09 25.43 -18.62
CA THR A 1111 -12.76 26.64 -19.14
C THR A 1111 -14.25 26.58 -18.83
N ARG A 1112 -14.95 27.71 -18.83
CA ARG A 1112 -16.41 27.73 -18.65
C ARG A 1112 -17.20 27.19 -19.85
N SER A 1113 -16.54 26.91 -20.97
CA SER A 1113 -17.19 26.57 -22.22
C SER A 1113 -17.57 25.09 -22.32
N ASP A 1114 -18.73 24.83 -22.91
CA ASP A 1114 -19.21 23.52 -23.29
C ASP A 1114 -18.43 22.99 -24.49
N TYR A 1115 -18.20 21.67 -24.50
CA TYR A 1115 -17.49 21.00 -25.58
C TYR A 1115 -18.41 20.84 -26.82
N ASN A 1116 -18.50 21.92 -27.60
CA ASN A 1116 -19.25 21.96 -28.85
C ASN A 1116 -18.34 21.72 -30.09
N PRO A 1117 -18.90 21.20 -31.20
CA PRO A 1117 -18.19 21.06 -32.47
C PRO A 1117 -17.67 22.40 -33.02
N TYR A 1118 -16.64 22.33 -33.85
CA TYR A 1118 -16.12 23.47 -34.60
C TYR A 1118 -16.83 23.63 -35.95
N PRO A 1119 -16.85 24.84 -36.56
CA PRO A 1119 -16.14 26.07 -36.16
C PRO A 1119 -16.62 26.65 -34.82
N TYR A 1120 -15.75 27.40 -34.14
CA TYR A 1120 -16.13 28.09 -32.90
C TYR A 1120 -17.20 29.16 -33.20
N VAL A 1121 -18.27 29.16 -32.41
CA VAL A 1121 -19.35 30.16 -32.48
C VAL A 1121 -19.52 30.75 -31.09
N ALA A 1122 -19.25 32.05 -30.93
CA ALA A 1122 -19.22 32.70 -29.61
C ALA A 1122 -20.59 32.70 -28.91
N ASP A 1123 -21.67 32.84 -29.68
CA ASP A 1123 -23.04 33.07 -29.18
C ASP A 1123 -23.95 31.83 -29.32
N ASP A 1124 -23.39 30.62 -29.42
CA ASP A 1124 -24.17 29.37 -29.52
C ASP A 1124 -24.62 28.80 -28.16
N GLY A 1125 -24.46 29.59 -27.09
CA GLY A 1125 -24.81 29.17 -25.73
C GLY A 1125 -23.73 28.33 -25.03
N ARG A 1126 -22.59 28.03 -25.65
CA ARG A 1126 -21.53 27.22 -25.01
C ARG A 1126 -20.98 27.80 -23.70
N ASN A 1127 -21.20 29.08 -23.42
CA ASN A 1127 -20.78 29.73 -22.18
C ASN A 1127 -21.93 29.89 -21.17
N ALA A 1128 -23.06 29.19 -21.34
CA ALA A 1128 -24.25 29.29 -20.50
C ALA A 1128 -24.16 28.54 -19.16
N LEU A 1129 -23.04 27.86 -18.88
CA LEU A 1129 -22.77 27.17 -17.61
C LEU A 1129 -23.67 25.94 -17.32
N ASP A 1130 -24.11 25.21 -18.35
CA ASP A 1130 -24.99 24.05 -18.19
C ASP A 1130 -24.28 22.86 -17.51
N LEU A 1131 -24.78 22.37 -16.38
CA LEU A 1131 -24.13 21.25 -15.67
C LEU A 1131 -24.22 19.90 -16.40
N GLN A 1132 -25.13 19.75 -17.37
CA GLN A 1132 -25.38 18.48 -18.06
C GLN A 1132 -24.48 18.24 -19.28
N THR A 1133 -23.65 19.23 -19.64
CA THR A 1133 -22.75 19.12 -20.79
C THR A 1133 -21.31 18.84 -20.36
N ARG A 1134 -20.56 18.16 -21.24
CA ARG A 1134 -19.11 18.03 -21.10
C ARG A 1134 -18.44 19.39 -21.27
N LYS A 1135 -17.43 19.67 -20.45
CA LYS A 1135 -16.71 20.95 -20.40
C LYS A 1135 -15.37 20.85 -21.10
N VAL A 1136 -14.96 21.95 -21.70
CA VAL A 1136 -13.68 22.07 -22.39
C VAL A 1136 -12.57 22.30 -21.36
N VAL A 1137 -11.54 21.46 -21.46
CA VAL A 1137 -10.22 21.67 -20.87
C VAL A 1137 -9.24 22.08 -21.96
N ARG A 1138 -8.37 23.04 -21.65
CA ARG A 1138 -7.33 23.56 -22.56
C ARG A 1138 -5.92 23.41 -21.98
N GLY A 1139 -4.91 23.59 -22.82
CA GLY A 1139 -3.51 23.45 -22.45
C GLY A 1139 -3.04 21.99 -22.46
N GLY A 1140 -1.98 21.71 -21.70
CA GLY A 1140 -1.43 20.38 -21.53
C GLY A 1140 -0.79 20.24 -20.16
N SER A 1141 -0.51 19.00 -19.76
CA SER A 1141 0.07 18.71 -18.45
C SER A 1141 1.48 18.14 -18.54
N TRP A 1142 2.14 18.02 -17.38
CA TRP A 1142 3.40 17.27 -17.20
C TRP A 1142 3.40 15.87 -17.83
N ARG A 1143 2.22 15.25 -18.04
CA ARG A 1143 2.06 13.91 -18.61
C ARG A 1143 1.65 13.93 -20.10
N ASP A 1144 1.41 15.10 -20.68
CA ASP A 1144 1.01 15.22 -22.09
C ASP A 1144 2.23 15.45 -22.99
N ARG A 1145 2.22 14.80 -24.16
CA ARG A 1145 3.22 15.03 -25.21
C ARG A 1145 2.99 16.40 -25.87
N PRO A 1146 4.01 17.06 -26.44
CA PRO A 1146 3.90 18.43 -26.94
C PRO A 1146 2.71 18.70 -27.89
N HIS A 1147 2.41 17.80 -28.83
CA HIS A 1147 1.28 17.99 -29.75
C HIS A 1147 -0.10 18.04 -29.07
N ARG A 1148 -0.19 17.64 -27.79
CA ARG A 1148 -1.39 17.70 -26.94
C ARG A 1148 -1.40 18.91 -26.00
N ALA A 1149 -0.41 19.78 -26.11
CA ALA A 1149 -0.26 20.98 -25.28
C ALA A 1149 -0.23 22.27 -26.12
N THR A 1150 -0.64 22.17 -27.39
CA THR A 1150 -0.71 23.31 -28.31
C THR A 1150 -1.81 24.27 -27.89
N SER A 1151 -1.75 25.51 -28.37
CA SER A 1151 -2.72 26.56 -28.06
C SER A 1151 -4.16 26.18 -28.41
N SER A 1152 -4.36 25.33 -29.42
CA SER A 1152 -5.68 24.91 -29.90
C SER A 1152 -6.15 23.57 -29.34
N TYR A 1153 -5.27 22.80 -28.68
CA TYR A 1153 -5.64 21.49 -28.16
C TYR A 1153 -6.71 21.61 -27.07
N ARG A 1154 -7.68 20.70 -27.11
CA ARG A 1154 -8.88 20.74 -26.27
C ARG A 1154 -9.31 19.33 -25.85
N LEU A 1155 -9.81 19.16 -24.63
CA LEU A 1155 -10.31 17.86 -24.13
C LEU A 1155 -11.71 18.01 -23.51
N PRO A 1156 -12.62 17.05 -23.72
CA PRO A 1156 -13.92 17.01 -23.05
C PRO A 1156 -13.88 16.18 -21.76
N TYR A 1157 -14.46 16.71 -20.69
CA TYR A 1157 -14.72 15.95 -19.45
C TYR A 1157 -16.08 16.31 -18.85
N GLN A 1158 -16.63 15.44 -18.00
CA GLN A 1158 -17.89 15.73 -17.31
C GLN A 1158 -17.71 16.88 -16.30
N SER A 1159 -18.75 17.69 -16.09
CA SER A 1159 -18.69 18.86 -15.20
C SER A 1159 -18.35 18.51 -13.73
N TYR A 1160 -18.69 17.29 -13.31
CA TYR A 1160 -18.44 16.75 -11.96
C TYR A 1160 -17.16 15.88 -11.87
N GLN A 1161 -16.45 15.64 -12.99
CA GLN A 1161 -15.28 14.76 -12.99
C GLN A 1161 -14.06 15.45 -12.39
N LYS A 1162 -13.37 14.77 -11.48
CA LYS A 1162 -12.13 15.23 -10.83
C LYS A 1162 -10.92 14.61 -11.53
N VAL A 1163 -10.31 15.33 -12.48
CA VAL A 1163 -9.25 14.78 -13.34
C VAL A 1163 -7.86 15.00 -12.72
N PHE A 1164 -7.03 13.96 -12.72
CA PHE A 1164 -5.72 13.92 -12.05
C PHE A 1164 -4.70 14.98 -12.49
N ASN A 1165 -4.85 15.55 -13.69
CA ASN A 1165 -3.91 16.51 -14.28
C ASN A 1165 -4.60 17.80 -14.77
N VAL A 1166 -5.80 18.10 -14.26
CA VAL A 1166 -6.56 19.30 -14.62
C VAL A 1166 -6.72 20.21 -13.40
N GLY A 1167 -6.25 21.44 -13.54
CA GLY A 1167 -6.48 22.56 -12.63
C GLY A 1167 -7.31 23.65 -13.29
N PHE A 1168 -7.10 24.91 -12.91
CA PHE A 1168 -7.78 26.04 -13.54
C PHE A 1168 -7.11 27.39 -13.23
N ARG A 1169 -7.58 28.41 -13.97
CA ARG A 1169 -7.22 29.83 -13.81
C ARG A 1169 -8.48 30.67 -13.72
N VAL A 1170 -8.33 31.90 -13.27
CA VAL A 1170 -9.47 32.81 -13.07
C VAL A 1170 -9.31 34.04 -13.96
N VAL A 1171 -10.42 34.50 -14.54
CA VAL A 1171 -10.52 35.81 -15.21
C VAL A 1171 -11.41 36.76 -14.41
N ILE A 1172 -11.15 38.06 -14.55
CA ILE A 1172 -12.03 39.12 -14.07
C ILE A 1172 -12.63 39.81 -15.28
N GLU A 1173 -13.95 39.72 -15.39
CA GLU A 1173 -14.70 40.38 -16.45
C GLU A 1173 -14.89 41.88 -16.16
N PRO A 1174 -14.94 42.73 -17.19
CA PRO A 1174 -15.31 44.13 -17.02
C PRO A 1174 -16.78 44.22 -16.57
N ARG A 1175 -17.04 44.79 -15.37
CA ARG A 1175 -18.40 44.99 -14.84
C ARG A 1175 -19.34 45.60 -15.90
N SER A 1176 -20.49 44.99 -16.10
CA SER A 1176 -21.59 45.58 -16.86
C SER A 1176 -22.16 46.76 -16.07
N GLN A 1177 -21.79 47.99 -16.42
CA GLN A 1177 -22.37 49.18 -15.80
C GLN A 1177 -23.81 49.50 -16.25
N ASP A 1178 -24.52 48.62 -16.96
CA ASP A 1178 -25.87 48.92 -17.52
C ASP A 1178 -26.96 47.85 -17.27
N ALA A 1179 -26.83 46.96 -16.27
CA ALA A 1179 -27.94 46.12 -15.83
C ALA A 1179 -28.39 46.54 -14.42
N LYS A 1180 -29.50 47.29 -14.35
CA LYS A 1180 -30.21 47.56 -13.08
C LYS A 1180 -30.49 46.25 -12.34
N PRO A 1181 -30.39 46.21 -11.01
CA PRO A 1181 -30.78 45.05 -10.22
C PRO A 1181 -32.27 44.75 -10.43
N PRO A 1182 -32.70 43.48 -10.43
CA PRO A 1182 -34.11 43.15 -10.38
C PRO A 1182 -34.67 43.65 -9.04
N THR A 1183 -35.64 44.56 -9.12
CA THR A 1183 -36.50 44.91 -8.00
C THR A 1183 -37.21 43.65 -7.52
N VAL A 1184 -36.90 43.23 -6.30
CA VAL A 1184 -37.67 42.27 -5.53
C VAL A 1184 -39.03 42.89 -5.23
N SER A 1185 -40.12 42.26 -5.66
CA SER A 1185 -41.45 42.43 -5.04
C SER A 1185 -41.85 41.10 -4.43
N HIS A 1186 -42.03 41.16 -3.10
CA HIS A 1186 -42.51 40.17 -2.12
C HIS A 1186 -43.03 38.82 -2.59
#